data_AF-A0A3N0CBA2-F1
#
_entry.id   AF-A0A3N0CBA2-F1
#
_cell.length_a   1.000
_cell.length_b   1.000
_cell.length_c   1.000
_cell.angle_alpha   90.00
_cell.angle_beta   90.00
_cell.angle_gamma   90.00
#
_symmetry.space_group_name_H-M   'P 1'
#
loop_
_entity.id
_entity.type
_entity.pdbx_description
1 polymer ?
#
loop_
_entity_poly.entity_id
_entity_poly.type
_entity_poly.pdbx_seq_one_letter_code
_entity_poly.pdbx_strand_id
1 'polypeptide(L)'
;MRDLKVSVVVPARNAAAWLGECLESIGSQHPHEMIVIDGCSTDDTVKIARSLGAVVISDEGNGLPAARMLGARTAQSDVIALIDADVVLPPGSLERLLEEFETGGYDGLQFGLASESDGPGYWGEALAWHHNHSRVRTWFGVCATLMRRDVLLSVGFDDNFRSGEDIELRIRLEEAGYRIGVSDSTLVRHRFGDTFDDAKDQWVQDGAGMARTIRKHPARAGWLVALPLLASVRGAGMSLVRAPRFLPYWAGFLVYNYRSMLGEIVRPGNRPLSLGGNAAWLTAARVAPMVTGFLFWALAALVMPPEQIGLGSAVVSAALLTVQLGMMGIGTATLTLLPAEEDSGRRLIATSLFMVAAFTLFAAGILAVVTFSTGSGVGQAWDDPLVTLLFFATALLAASAYQLDHVGVAQERADRTLVRSIAQSLVQLAFLAAALAAGFHDLSVIVGAVAVGALASVLTGMRQLRRAGVAPDWRQGLRRGKPLKLLRPGLPNHVLMLADRAPGYLLPLIVAATLGATSTAAWYIVWMMASAVFFVPQSAGFTLQTAMAGTRLRPGLVASALRISLLLTLIAGGILLLAGPLLLRFLGTEYASAAVLLPVLVPALLLSCLTQVYFGLCRARGRLIESTVVAMLAAVIVIAPAATVAQQFGLTGVSVLWAAAQAVAAAIATWRLFVLTRTSPAAATGDSPAAARPRPT
;
A
#
# COMPACT_ATOMS: atom_id res chain seq x y z
N MET A 1 50.00 0.47 26.00
CA MET A 1 48.88 0.10 25.12
C MET A 1 48.91 1.01 23.90
N ARG A 2 48.53 0.53 22.72
CA ARG A 2 48.53 1.33 21.48
C ARG A 2 47.39 2.33 21.53
N ASP A 3 47.67 3.58 21.17
CA ASP A 3 46.66 4.59 20.87
C ASP A 3 45.96 4.19 19.55
N LEU A 4 44.65 3.95 19.60
CA LEU A 4 43.87 3.56 18.42
C LEU A 4 43.53 4.82 17.62
N LYS A 5 43.85 4.85 16.32
CA LYS A 5 43.52 5.96 15.41
C LYS A 5 42.03 6.00 15.04
N VAL A 6 41.18 6.09 16.05
CA VAL A 6 39.72 6.12 15.95
C VAL A 6 39.21 7.26 16.81
N SER A 7 38.42 8.16 16.21
CA SER A 7 37.70 9.20 16.94
C SER A 7 36.32 8.67 17.34
N VAL A 8 36.02 8.62 18.63
CA VAL A 8 34.73 8.14 19.12
C VAL A 8 33.77 9.31 19.30
N VAL A 9 32.59 9.23 18.71
CA VAL A 9 31.53 10.24 18.76
C VAL A 9 30.33 9.65 19.48
N VAL A 10 29.93 10.29 20.58
CA VAL A 10 28.79 9.89 21.41
C VAL A 10 27.72 10.99 21.40
N PRO A 11 26.63 10.85 20.64
CA PRO A 11 25.49 11.75 20.77
C PRO A 11 24.77 11.49 22.10
N ALA A 12 24.49 12.54 22.86
CA ALA A 12 23.87 12.42 24.18
C ALA A 12 22.83 13.52 24.40
N ARG A 13 21.66 13.15 24.92
CA ARG A 13 20.65 14.10 25.42
C ARG A 13 19.94 13.48 26.61
N ASN A 14 20.07 14.08 27.79
CA ASN A 14 19.50 13.55 29.04
C ASN A 14 19.88 12.08 29.30
N ALA A 15 21.16 11.75 29.11
CA ALA A 15 21.69 10.40 29.15
C ALA A 15 22.47 10.12 30.45
N ALA A 16 22.26 10.89 31.53
CA ALA A 16 23.05 10.77 32.75
C ALA A 16 23.05 9.35 33.36
N ALA A 17 21.97 8.58 33.16
CA ALA A 17 21.84 7.22 33.66
C ALA A 17 22.79 6.21 32.97
N TRP A 18 23.14 6.44 31.70
CA TRP A 18 23.91 5.48 30.89
C TRP A 18 25.30 5.96 30.53
N LEU A 19 25.49 7.28 30.41
CA LEU A 19 26.67 7.89 29.81
C LEU A 19 27.96 7.58 30.58
N GLY A 20 27.91 7.51 31.91
CA GLY A 20 29.10 7.24 32.73
C GLY A 20 29.79 5.93 32.36
N GLU A 21 29.05 4.81 32.44
CA GLU A 21 29.57 3.48 32.09
C GLU A 21 29.97 3.40 30.62
N CYS A 22 29.21 4.05 29.72
CA CYS A 22 29.54 4.12 28.30
C CYS A 22 30.93 4.76 28.08
N LEU A 23 31.15 5.97 28.60
CA LEU A 23 32.40 6.71 28.42
C LEU A 23 33.58 6.06 29.15
N GLU A 24 33.37 5.45 30.32
CA GLU A 24 34.40 4.64 31.00
C GLU A 24 34.83 3.45 30.14
N SER A 25 33.85 2.74 29.55
CA SER A 25 34.13 1.61 28.67
C SER A 25 34.87 2.05 27.40
N ILE A 26 34.52 3.20 26.82
CA ILE A 26 35.22 3.80 25.67
C ILE A 26 36.64 4.21 26.05
N GLY A 27 36.83 4.92 27.17
CA GLY A 27 38.14 5.36 27.64
C GLY A 27 39.11 4.20 27.87
N SER A 28 38.60 3.05 28.34
CA SER A 28 39.38 1.83 28.51
C SER A 28 39.89 1.20 27.20
N GLN A 29 39.35 1.60 26.05
CA GLN A 29 39.81 1.16 24.72
C GLN A 29 40.95 2.03 24.17
N HIS A 30 41.30 3.14 24.83
CA HIS A 30 42.31 4.10 24.37
C HIS A 30 42.09 4.63 22.94
N PRO A 31 40.92 5.23 22.64
CA PRO A 31 40.71 5.91 21.36
C PRO A 31 41.56 7.18 21.28
N HIS A 32 41.85 7.62 20.04
CA HIS A 32 42.58 8.85 19.78
C HIS A 32 41.91 10.07 20.41
N GLU A 33 40.58 10.12 20.33
CA GLU A 33 39.77 11.13 21.00
C GLU A 33 38.35 10.61 21.28
N MET A 34 37.70 11.27 22.24
CA MET A 34 36.33 11.00 22.65
C MET A 34 35.55 12.32 22.64
N ILE A 35 34.56 12.40 21.75
CA ILE A 35 33.74 13.58 21.50
C ILE A 35 32.31 13.27 21.91
N VAL A 36 31.76 14.04 22.84
CA VAL A 36 30.34 13.97 23.21
C VAL A 36 29.61 15.13 22.55
N ILE A 37 28.57 14.82 21.79
CA ILE A 37 27.72 15.83 21.17
C ILE A 37 26.42 15.97 21.97
N ASP A 38 26.29 17.06 22.72
CA ASP A 38 25.19 17.33 23.63
C ASP A 38 23.98 17.96 22.93
N GLY A 39 22.83 17.28 23.04
CA GLY A 39 21.51 17.63 22.55
C GLY A 39 20.76 18.70 23.34
N CYS A 40 21.47 19.62 24.01
CA CYS A 40 20.96 20.50 25.07
C CYS A 40 20.38 19.73 26.25
N SER A 41 21.22 18.93 26.92
CA SER A 41 20.80 18.20 28.13
C SER A 41 20.45 19.14 29.28
N THR A 42 19.48 18.71 30.08
CA THR A 42 18.98 19.42 31.28
C THR A 42 19.36 18.70 32.59
N ASP A 43 19.95 17.52 32.50
CA ASP A 43 20.45 16.71 33.61
C ASP A 43 21.99 16.78 33.72
N ASP A 44 22.59 15.87 34.50
CA ASP A 44 24.04 15.82 34.73
C ASP A 44 24.87 15.29 33.53
N THR A 45 24.28 15.03 32.36
CA THR A 45 24.95 14.47 31.17
C THR A 45 26.25 15.20 30.82
N VAL A 46 26.21 16.53 30.70
CA VAL A 46 27.39 17.34 30.33
C VAL A 46 28.46 17.32 31.41
N LYS A 47 28.05 17.28 32.68
CA LYS A 47 28.97 17.23 33.82
C LYS A 47 29.71 15.90 33.86
N ILE A 48 29.00 14.80 33.65
CA ILE A 48 29.56 13.44 33.57
C ILE A 48 30.57 13.36 32.42
N ALA A 49 30.18 13.79 31.21
CA ALA A 49 31.04 13.78 30.03
C ALA A 49 32.38 14.50 30.25
N ARG A 50 32.33 15.71 30.81
CA ARG A 50 33.53 16.50 31.11
C ARG A 50 34.41 15.85 32.18
N SER A 51 33.80 15.26 33.21
CA SER A 51 34.55 14.59 34.28
C SER A 51 35.33 13.37 33.80
N LEU A 52 34.87 12.73 32.72
CA LEU A 52 35.51 11.58 32.08
C LEU A 52 36.42 11.96 30.90
N GLY A 53 36.74 13.25 30.75
CA GLY A 53 37.73 13.73 29.78
C GLY A 53 37.23 13.84 28.33
N ALA A 54 35.91 13.75 28.09
CA ALA A 54 35.36 13.93 26.75
C ALA A 54 35.35 15.41 26.32
N VAL A 55 35.58 15.65 25.03
CA VAL A 55 35.33 16.95 24.39
C VAL A 55 33.83 17.10 24.17
N VAL A 56 33.20 18.04 24.88
CA VAL A 56 31.74 18.26 24.79
C VAL A 56 31.42 19.43 23.85
N ILE A 57 30.62 19.17 22.82
CA ILE A 57 30.12 20.17 21.86
C ILE A 57 28.60 20.11 21.84
N SER A 58 27.91 21.24 21.82
CA SER A 58 26.45 21.25 21.69
C SER A 58 26.04 21.23 20.21
N ASP A 59 24.99 20.47 19.87
CA ASP A 59 24.33 20.53 18.56
C ASP A 59 23.14 21.52 18.54
N GLU A 60 22.93 22.29 19.61
CA GLU A 60 21.79 23.21 19.81
C GLU A 60 20.40 22.53 19.79
N GLY A 61 20.34 21.22 20.07
CA GLY A 61 19.10 20.46 20.06
C GLY A 61 18.60 20.12 18.66
N ASN A 62 19.48 20.15 17.65
CA ASN A 62 19.13 19.87 16.26
C ASN A 62 18.85 18.39 15.97
N GLY A 63 19.17 17.49 16.92
CA GLY A 63 18.72 16.10 16.93
C GLY A 63 19.80 15.11 16.49
N LEU A 64 19.52 13.81 16.69
CA LEU A 64 20.51 12.74 16.56
C LEU A 64 21.31 12.74 15.23
N PRO A 65 20.70 12.94 14.05
CA PRO A 65 21.47 12.96 12.81
C PRO A 65 22.40 14.18 12.71
N ALA A 66 21.96 15.35 13.18
CA ALA A 66 22.78 16.56 13.22
C ALA A 66 23.95 16.39 14.19
N ALA A 67 23.71 15.77 15.36
CA ALA A 67 24.73 15.46 16.34
C ALA A 67 25.82 14.55 15.75
N ARG A 68 25.43 13.45 15.07
CA ARG A 68 26.37 12.54 14.40
C ARG A 68 27.21 13.25 13.32
N MET A 69 26.58 14.10 12.51
CA MET A 69 27.31 14.87 11.50
C MET A 69 28.26 15.91 12.10
N LEU A 70 27.86 16.56 13.19
CA LEU A 70 28.72 17.50 13.90
C LEU A 70 29.96 16.80 14.47
N GLY A 71 29.76 15.67 15.15
CA GLY A 71 30.87 14.85 15.65
C GLY A 71 31.79 14.36 14.55
N ALA A 72 31.24 13.90 13.41
CA ALA A 72 32.04 13.47 12.26
C ALA A 72 32.87 14.61 11.64
N ARG A 73 32.34 15.85 11.63
CA ARG A 73 33.10 17.03 11.17
C ARG A 73 34.22 17.39 12.13
N THR A 74 33.98 17.30 13.43
CA THR A 74 34.95 17.60 14.49
C THR A 74 36.07 16.56 14.57
N ALA A 75 35.74 15.29 14.35
CA ALA A 75 36.68 14.18 14.44
C ALA A 75 37.96 14.40 13.60
N GLN A 76 39.10 14.01 14.14
CA GLN A 76 40.43 14.16 13.58
C GLN A 76 40.93 12.89 12.89
N SER A 77 40.41 11.72 13.25
CA SER A 77 40.78 10.43 12.66
C SER A 77 40.05 10.15 11.35
N ASP A 78 40.67 9.36 10.47
CA ASP A 78 40.07 8.89 9.21
C ASP A 78 38.94 7.88 9.45
N VAL A 79 38.99 7.15 10.57
CA VAL A 79 37.94 6.23 11.03
C VAL A 79 37.28 6.83 12.27
N ILE A 80 35.95 6.85 12.26
CA ILE A 80 35.14 7.30 13.39
C ILE A 80 34.32 6.15 13.95
N ALA A 81 34.09 6.14 15.26
CA ALA A 81 33.14 5.24 15.91
C ALA A 81 31.93 6.05 16.38
N LEU A 82 30.75 5.77 15.81
CA LEU A 82 29.49 6.30 16.32
C LEU A 82 28.98 5.34 17.40
N ILE A 83 28.94 5.79 18.65
CA ILE A 83 28.53 4.97 19.81
C ILE A 83 27.42 5.70 20.55
N ASP A 84 26.23 5.09 20.67
CA ASP A 84 25.12 5.66 21.43
C ASP A 84 25.35 5.48 22.95
N ALA A 85 24.77 6.37 23.76
CA ALA A 85 25.07 6.47 25.19
C ALA A 85 24.66 5.24 26.03
N ASP A 86 23.80 4.39 25.49
CA ASP A 86 23.30 3.13 26.07
C ASP A 86 24.17 1.90 25.74
N VAL A 87 25.29 2.09 25.01
CA VAL A 87 26.22 1.02 24.62
C VAL A 87 27.42 0.94 25.55
N VAL A 88 27.86 -0.29 25.87
CA VAL A 88 29.06 -0.57 26.68
C VAL A 88 30.01 -1.50 25.92
N LEU A 89 31.26 -1.08 25.77
CA LEU A 89 32.29 -1.79 25.01
C LEU A 89 33.07 -2.77 25.90
N PRO A 90 33.08 -4.09 25.61
CA PRO A 90 33.96 -5.02 26.30
C PRO A 90 35.44 -4.71 26.07
N PRO A 91 36.36 -5.10 26.98
CA PRO A 91 37.79 -4.84 26.80
C PRO A 91 38.32 -5.34 25.44
N GLY A 92 39.06 -4.47 24.74
CA GLY A 92 39.66 -4.77 23.43
C GLY A 92 38.66 -4.99 22.29
N SER A 93 37.38 -4.63 22.46
CA SER A 93 36.39 -4.77 21.39
C SER A 93 36.64 -3.77 20.25
N LEU A 94 37.08 -2.55 20.57
CA LEU A 94 37.30 -1.51 19.54
C LEU A 94 38.45 -1.88 18.61
N GLU A 95 39.57 -2.37 19.17
CA GLU A 95 40.73 -2.85 18.40
C GLU A 95 40.33 -4.02 17.49
N ARG A 96 39.61 -5.03 18.02
CA ARG A 96 39.16 -6.18 17.23
C ARG A 96 38.21 -5.80 16.09
N LEU A 97 37.28 -4.87 16.34
CA LEU A 97 36.38 -4.41 15.28
C LEU A 97 37.13 -3.59 14.23
N LEU A 98 38.13 -2.80 14.63
CA LEU A 98 38.98 -2.05 13.70
C LEU A 98 39.78 -3.00 12.81
N GLU A 99 40.37 -4.07 13.38
CA GLU A 99 41.06 -5.10 12.61
C GLU A 99 40.13 -5.80 11.60
N GLU A 100 38.89 -6.12 12.01
CA GLU A 100 37.88 -6.70 11.13
C GLU A 100 37.45 -5.72 10.02
N PHE A 101 37.27 -4.45 10.38
CA PHE A 101 36.92 -3.36 9.46
C PHE A 101 37.98 -3.20 8.36
N GLU A 102 39.25 -3.15 8.73
CA GLU A 102 40.38 -3.00 7.82
C GLU A 102 40.59 -4.25 6.95
N THR A 103 40.63 -5.43 7.58
CA THR A 103 40.86 -6.71 6.87
C THR A 103 39.71 -7.02 5.91
N GLY A 104 38.47 -6.72 6.32
CA GLY A 104 37.29 -6.90 5.50
C GLY A 104 37.14 -5.85 4.40
N GLY A 105 37.93 -4.77 4.42
CA GLY A 105 37.79 -3.66 3.48
C GLY A 105 36.42 -2.98 3.58
N TYR A 106 35.90 -2.85 4.80
CA TYR A 106 34.62 -2.19 5.04
C TYR A 106 34.77 -0.66 4.96
N ASP A 107 33.68 -0.01 4.60
CA ASP A 107 33.49 1.44 4.71
C ASP A 107 32.64 1.78 5.94
N GLY A 108 31.79 0.84 6.38
CA GLY A 108 31.08 0.88 7.66
C GLY A 108 30.93 -0.52 8.27
N LEU A 109 31.27 -0.70 9.54
CA LEU A 109 31.10 -1.98 10.24
C LEU A 109 30.52 -1.74 11.63
N GLN A 110 29.34 -2.31 11.87
CA GLN A 110 28.68 -2.27 13.18
C GLN A 110 29.18 -3.42 14.06
N PHE A 111 29.31 -3.17 15.36
CA PHE A 111 29.41 -4.26 16.34
C PHE A 111 28.17 -5.15 16.30
N GLY A 112 28.32 -6.44 16.57
CA GLY A 112 27.16 -7.25 16.91
C GLY A 112 26.59 -6.80 18.26
N LEU A 113 25.26 -6.78 18.40
CA LEU A 113 24.62 -6.30 19.61
C LEU A 113 24.22 -7.47 20.52
N ALA A 114 24.66 -7.43 21.77
CA ALA A 114 24.13 -8.22 22.86
C ALA A 114 23.18 -7.34 23.68
N SER A 115 21.90 -7.39 23.33
CA SER A 115 20.91 -6.50 23.94
C SER A 115 20.44 -7.00 25.31
N GLU A 116 20.27 -6.10 26.26
CA GLU A 116 19.83 -6.38 27.64
C GLU A 116 18.85 -5.31 28.16
N SER A 117 18.15 -5.63 29.23
CA SER A 117 17.22 -4.72 29.92
C SER A 117 17.91 -4.06 31.10
N ASP A 118 17.64 -2.78 31.35
CA ASP A 118 18.11 -2.07 32.55
C ASP A 118 17.44 -2.57 33.85
N GLY A 119 16.32 -3.29 33.72
CA GLY A 119 15.55 -3.79 34.85
C GLY A 119 14.85 -5.13 34.59
N PRO A 120 14.20 -5.72 35.61
CA PRO A 120 13.51 -7.02 35.53
C PRO A 120 12.10 -6.93 34.94
N GLY A 121 11.73 -5.79 34.40
CA GLY A 121 10.43 -5.51 33.81
C GLY A 121 10.23 -6.23 32.49
N TYR A 122 8.96 -6.36 32.15
CA TYR A 122 8.54 -7.14 31.00
C TYR A 122 8.99 -6.53 29.67
N TRP A 123 8.95 -5.19 29.55
CA TRP A 123 9.12 -4.51 28.26
C TRP A 123 10.57 -4.43 27.82
N GLY A 124 11.51 -4.16 28.75
CA GLY A 124 12.93 -4.20 28.45
C GLY A 124 13.40 -5.61 28.12
N GLU A 125 12.96 -6.63 28.88
CA GLU A 125 13.25 -8.04 28.56
C GLU A 125 12.74 -8.45 27.18
N ALA A 126 11.53 -7.99 26.80
CA ALA A 126 10.93 -8.31 25.51
C ALA A 126 11.65 -7.60 24.34
N LEU A 127 12.06 -6.34 24.50
CA LEU A 127 12.90 -5.59 23.56
C LEU A 127 14.25 -6.29 23.33
N ALA A 128 14.96 -6.60 24.42
CA ALA A 128 16.23 -7.31 24.37
C ALA A 128 16.07 -8.67 23.67
N TRP A 129 15.01 -9.41 23.99
CA TRP A 129 14.71 -10.68 23.33
C TRP A 129 14.46 -10.51 21.82
N HIS A 130 13.69 -9.49 21.42
CA HIS A 130 13.45 -9.17 20.01
C HIS A 130 14.77 -8.88 19.27
N HIS A 131 15.63 -8.03 19.82
CA HIS A 131 16.91 -7.67 19.18
C HIS A 131 17.87 -8.86 19.09
N ASN A 132 17.89 -9.73 20.09
CA ASN A 132 18.78 -10.89 20.13
C ASN A 132 18.34 -12.06 19.21
N HIS A 133 17.04 -12.19 18.90
CA HIS A 133 16.47 -13.36 18.19
C HIS A 133 15.88 -13.05 16.80
N SER A 134 15.81 -11.78 16.41
CA SER A 134 15.29 -11.37 15.10
C SER A 134 16.39 -11.03 14.10
N ARG A 135 15.99 -10.64 12.89
CA ARG A 135 16.91 -10.14 11.86
C ARG A 135 17.51 -8.78 12.19
N VAL A 136 17.02 -8.10 13.23
CA VAL A 136 17.60 -6.84 13.73
C VAL A 136 19.05 -7.06 14.15
N ARG A 137 19.41 -8.24 14.68
CA ARG A 137 20.78 -8.58 15.06
C ARG A 137 21.80 -8.45 13.91
N THR A 138 21.36 -8.69 12.67
CA THR A 138 22.21 -8.60 11.47
C THR A 138 21.88 -7.35 10.64
N TRP A 139 21.18 -6.39 11.23
CA TRP A 139 20.78 -5.18 10.56
C TRP A 139 21.81 -4.08 10.79
N PHE A 140 22.41 -3.57 9.71
CA PHE A 140 23.32 -2.43 9.80
C PHE A 140 22.56 -1.18 10.25
N GLY A 141 22.99 -0.65 11.40
CA GLY A 141 22.61 0.61 12.01
C GLY A 141 23.85 1.40 12.44
N VAL A 142 23.63 2.47 13.20
CA VAL A 142 24.66 3.46 13.57
C VAL A 142 24.79 3.69 15.08
N CYS A 143 24.21 2.80 15.90
CA CYS A 143 24.29 2.86 17.36
C CYS A 143 25.65 2.42 17.92
N ALA A 144 26.39 1.59 17.21
CA ALA A 144 27.71 1.11 17.61
C ALA A 144 28.50 0.72 16.36
N THR A 145 29.02 1.72 15.64
CA THR A 145 29.48 1.53 14.26
C THR A 145 30.78 2.26 13.96
N LEU A 146 31.77 1.53 13.43
CA LEU A 146 32.92 2.13 12.77
C LEU A 146 32.55 2.55 11.36
N MET A 147 33.00 3.74 10.94
CA MET A 147 32.78 4.24 9.59
C MET A 147 33.96 5.07 9.12
N ARG A 148 34.26 5.03 7.82
CA ARG A 148 35.18 6.01 7.24
C ARG A 148 34.56 7.40 7.33
N ARG A 149 35.35 8.35 7.82
CA ARG A 149 34.90 9.73 8.04
C ARG A 149 34.47 10.40 6.74
N ASP A 150 35.26 10.26 5.68
CA ASP A 150 34.98 10.82 4.35
C ASP A 150 33.70 10.23 3.73
N VAL A 151 33.46 8.92 3.90
CA VAL A 151 32.22 8.26 3.48
C VAL A 151 31.01 8.84 4.22
N LEU A 152 31.06 8.96 5.55
CA LEU A 152 29.95 9.58 6.28
C LEU A 152 29.73 11.04 5.86
N LEU A 153 30.79 11.82 5.69
CA LEU A 153 30.68 13.24 5.33
C LEU A 153 30.16 13.45 3.91
N SER A 154 30.49 12.56 2.98
CA SER A 154 30.05 12.63 1.58
C SER A 154 28.59 12.21 1.40
N VAL A 155 28.15 11.16 2.10
CA VAL A 155 26.76 10.70 2.03
C VAL A 155 25.88 11.56 2.92
N GLY A 156 26.28 11.79 4.17
CA GLY A 156 25.56 12.58 5.17
C GLY A 156 24.22 11.97 5.61
N PHE A 157 23.65 12.46 6.70
CA PHE A 157 22.27 12.16 7.08
C PHE A 157 21.29 13.16 6.44
N ASP A 158 20.01 12.79 6.34
CA ASP A 158 18.94 13.67 5.90
C ASP A 158 18.28 14.37 7.09
N ASP A 159 18.31 15.70 7.10
CA ASP A 159 17.78 16.54 8.19
C ASP A 159 16.28 16.37 8.44
N ASN A 160 15.52 15.79 7.49
CA ASN A 160 14.11 15.48 7.68
C ASN A 160 13.88 14.26 8.59
N PHE A 161 14.93 13.51 8.91
CA PHE A 161 14.85 12.39 9.85
C PHE A 161 15.17 12.87 11.26
N ARG A 162 14.34 12.43 12.20
CA ARG A 162 14.58 12.57 13.65
C ARG A 162 14.88 11.23 14.31
N SER A 163 14.49 10.15 13.64
CA SER A 163 14.71 8.75 14.01
C SER A 163 14.44 7.88 12.77
N GLY A 164 15.05 6.69 12.71
CA GLY A 164 15.08 5.79 11.56
C GLY A 164 15.91 6.30 10.38
N GLU A 165 16.82 7.24 10.65
CA GLU A 165 17.79 7.77 9.69
C GLU A 165 18.79 6.73 9.20
N ASP A 166 19.02 5.69 10.00
CA ASP A 166 19.93 4.59 9.75
C ASP A 166 19.44 3.68 8.61
N ILE A 167 18.14 3.38 8.56
CA ILE A 167 17.48 2.64 7.47
C ILE A 167 17.69 3.39 6.14
N GLU A 168 17.52 4.71 6.16
CA GLU A 168 17.67 5.54 4.98
C GLU A 168 19.14 5.71 4.56
N LEU A 169 20.03 5.96 5.51
CA LEU A 169 21.47 6.05 5.28
C LEU A 169 22.00 4.76 4.67
N ARG A 170 21.59 3.60 5.22
CA ARG A 170 21.97 2.29 4.71
C ARG A 170 21.64 2.14 3.22
N ILE A 171 20.43 2.53 2.80
CA ILE A 171 20.02 2.46 1.39
C ILE A 171 20.94 3.30 0.52
N ARG A 172 21.28 4.53 0.95
CA ARG A 172 22.17 5.41 0.18
C ARG A 172 23.62 4.92 0.15
N LEU A 173 24.11 4.31 1.23
CA LEU A 173 25.43 3.68 1.26
C LEU A 173 25.51 2.51 0.28
N GLU A 174 24.51 1.62 0.28
CA GLU A 174 24.41 0.50 -0.66
C GLU A 174 24.27 0.98 -2.12
N GLU A 175 23.47 2.01 -2.38
CA GLU A 175 23.29 2.59 -3.72
C GLU A 175 24.54 3.29 -4.25
N ALA A 176 25.35 3.86 -3.36
CA ALA A 176 26.66 4.44 -3.70
C ALA A 176 27.78 3.38 -3.84
N GLY A 177 27.49 2.10 -3.53
CA GLY A 177 28.43 0.99 -3.68
C GLY A 177 29.41 0.81 -2.52
N TYR A 178 29.16 1.45 -1.37
CA TYR A 178 30.00 1.29 -0.18
C TYR A 178 29.78 -0.06 0.51
N ARG A 179 30.85 -0.62 1.07
CA ARG A 179 30.81 -1.91 1.74
C ARG A 179 30.46 -1.74 3.21
N ILE A 180 29.26 -2.17 3.59
CA ILE A 180 28.78 -2.11 4.97
C ILE A 180 28.51 -3.51 5.55
N GLY A 181 28.59 -3.68 6.87
CA GLY A 181 28.36 -4.96 7.53
C GLY A 181 28.09 -4.88 9.03
N VAL A 182 27.70 -6.01 9.62
CA VAL A 182 27.57 -6.19 11.06
C VAL A 182 28.51 -7.34 11.47
N SER A 183 29.31 -7.13 12.50
CA SER A 183 30.23 -8.14 13.02
C SER A 183 29.48 -9.24 13.77
N ASP A 184 29.79 -10.50 13.43
CA ASP A 184 29.28 -11.67 14.15
C ASP A 184 30.21 -12.12 15.29
N SER A 185 31.43 -11.58 15.34
CA SER A 185 32.50 -12.00 16.26
C SER A 185 32.77 -11.01 17.39
N THR A 186 32.52 -9.71 17.15
CA THR A 186 32.80 -8.64 18.10
C THR A 186 31.49 -8.04 18.60
N LEU A 187 31.08 -8.45 19.80
CA LEU A 187 29.81 -8.05 20.41
C LEU A 187 30.00 -6.91 21.42
N VAL A 188 29.00 -6.01 21.51
CA VAL A 188 28.89 -4.98 22.56
C VAL A 188 27.56 -5.11 23.31
N ARG A 189 27.55 -4.66 24.56
CA ARG A 189 26.31 -4.59 25.35
C ARG A 189 25.49 -3.39 24.89
N HIS A 190 24.20 -3.60 24.66
CA HIS A 190 23.25 -2.56 24.25
C HIS A 190 22.04 -2.60 25.18
N ARG A 191 21.78 -1.51 25.88
CA ARG A 191 20.79 -1.48 26.96
C ARG A 191 19.46 -0.90 26.50
N PHE A 192 18.37 -1.43 27.05
CA PHE A 192 17.03 -0.91 26.83
C PHE A 192 16.38 -0.47 28.14
N GLY A 193 15.68 0.67 28.05
CA GLY A 193 14.71 1.08 29.05
C GLY A 193 13.63 0.01 29.23
N ASP A 194 13.14 -0.09 30.46
CA ASP A 194 12.34 -1.23 30.90
C ASP A 194 10.83 -0.92 31.02
N THR A 195 10.42 0.26 30.58
CA THR A 195 9.01 0.68 30.65
C THR A 195 8.27 0.40 29.34
N PHE A 196 6.94 0.38 29.43
CA PHE A 196 6.10 0.33 28.23
C PHE A 196 6.30 1.56 27.34
N ASP A 197 6.52 2.72 27.94
CA ASP A 197 6.68 3.97 27.20
C ASP A 197 7.96 3.97 26.38
N ASP A 198 9.07 3.44 26.93
CA ASP A 198 10.33 3.25 26.19
C ASP A 198 10.11 2.35 24.95
N ALA A 199 9.47 1.19 25.14
CA ALA A 199 9.19 0.26 24.05
C ALA A 199 8.23 0.85 23.00
N LYS A 200 7.17 1.51 23.44
CA LYS A 200 6.19 2.16 22.57
C LYS A 200 6.84 3.27 21.76
N ASP A 201 7.67 4.10 22.39
CA ASP A 201 8.32 5.22 21.72
C ASP A 201 9.29 4.71 20.65
N GLN A 202 10.02 3.63 20.90
CA GLN A 202 10.84 2.98 19.89
C GLN A 202 10.02 2.49 18.69
N TRP A 203 8.92 1.75 18.91
CA TRP A 203 8.08 1.28 17.81
C TRP A 203 7.44 2.41 16.99
N VAL A 204 7.05 3.50 17.67
CA VAL A 204 6.50 4.69 17.01
C VAL A 204 7.58 5.36 16.15
N GLN A 205 8.80 5.46 16.66
CA GLN A 205 9.93 6.02 15.95
C GLN A 205 10.31 5.19 14.73
N ASP A 206 10.42 3.86 14.87
CA ASP A 206 10.69 2.90 13.78
C ASP A 206 9.65 3.05 12.66
N GLY A 207 8.37 3.04 13.02
CA GLY A 207 7.26 3.19 12.06
C GLY A 207 7.34 4.53 11.29
N ALA A 208 7.63 5.64 12.00
CA ALA A 208 7.76 6.95 11.38
C ALA A 208 9.02 7.05 10.48
N GLY A 209 10.13 6.44 10.90
CA GLY A 209 11.36 6.32 10.13
C GLY A 209 11.13 5.60 8.81
N MET A 210 10.54 4.39 8.88
CA MET A 210 10.16 3.62 7.68
C MET A 210 9.24 4.41 6.74
N ALA A 211 8.24 5.13 7.26
CA ALA A 211 7.37 5.98 6.44
C ALA A 211 8.10 7.10 5.71
N ARG A 212 9.06 7.77 6.37
CA ARG A 212 9.92 8.78 5.73
C ARG A 212 10.78 8.14 4.63
N THR A 213 11.38 6.98 4.91
CA THR A 213 12.18 6.22 3.93
C THR A 213 11.35 5.78 2.73
N ILE A 214 10.12 5.29 2.93
CA ILE A 214 9.19 4.91 1.86
C ILE A 214 8.91 6.10 0.93
N ARG A 215 8.70 7.30 1.49
CA ARG A 215 8.44 8.51 0.69
C ARG A 215 9.65 8.91 -0.14
N LYS A 216 10.86 8.76 0.40
CA LYS A 216 12.11 9.10 -0.29
C LYS A 216 12.52 8.04 -1.32
N HIS A 217 12.32 6.75 -1.02
CA HIS A 217 12.68 5.60 -1.86
C HIS A 217 11.43 4.76 -2.21
N PRO A 218 10.52 5.25 -3.07
CA PRO A 218 9.26 4.56 -3.37
C PRO A 218 9.44 3.17 -4.01
N ALA A 219 10.56 2.93 -4.71
CA ALA A 219 10.90 1.62 -5.25
C ALA A 219 11.10 0.54 -4.16
N ARG A 220 11.43 0.97 -2.93
CA ARG A 220 11.63 0.13 -1.75
C ARG A 220 10.35 -0.03 -0.91
N ALA A 221 9.24 0.62 -1.28
CA ALA A 221 8.04 0.69 -0.47
C ALA A 221 7.46 -0.68 -0.10
N GLY A 222 7.41 -1.62 -1.05
CA GLY A 222 6.80 -2.93 -0.82
C GLY A 222 7.45 -3.70 0.33
N TRP A 223 8.78 -3.76 0.36
CA TRP A 223 9.51 -4.50 1.40
C TRP A 223 9.49 -3.76 2.76
N LEU A 224 9.62 -2.42 2.75
CA LEU A 224 9.57 -1.58 3.96
C LEU A 224 8.22 -1.67 4.66
N VAL A 225 7.12 -1.63 3.91
CA VAL A 225 5.76 -1.77 4.47
C VAL A 225 5.54 -3.17 5.04
N ALA A 226 6.19 -4.20 4.48
CA ALA A 226 6.03 -5.59 4.94
C ALA A 226 6.86 -5.92 6.19
N LEU A 227 7.92 -5.14 6.49
CA LEU A 227 8.86 -5.45 7.57
C LEU A 227 8.20 -5.67 8.94
N PRO A 228 7.36 -4.77 9.48
CA PRO A 228 6.79 -4.95 10.81
C PRO A 228 5.92 -6.20 10.89
N LEU A 229 5.16 -6.49 9.83
CA LEU A 229 4.36 -7.70 9.75
C LEU A 229 5.22 -8.96 9.73
N LEU A 230 6.25 -9.01 8.88
CA LEU A 230 7.15 -10.17 8.79
C LEU A 230 7.91 -10.40 10.09
N ALA A 231 8.38 -9.33 10.74
CA ALA A 231 9.00 -9.37 12.05
C ALA A 231 8.02 -9.91 13.11
N SER A 232 6.77 -9.42 13.11
CA SER A 232 5.73 -9.87 14.04
C SER A 232 5.33 -11.33 13.86
N VAL A 233 5.15 -11.79 12.62
CA VAL A 233 4.80 -13.19 12.32
C VAL A 233 5.91 -14.13 12.77
N ARG A 234 7.16 -13.83 12.39
CA ARG A 234 8.32 -14.62 12.82
C ARG A 234 8.46 -14.58 14.34
N GLY A 235 8.36 -13.39 14.91
CA GLY A 235 8.48 -13.10 16.33
C GLY A 235 7.47 -13.86 17.17
N ALA A 236 6.18 -13.71 16.87
CA ALA A 236 5.10 -14.42 17.54
C ALA A 236 5.24 -15.94 17.36
N GLY A 237 5.63 -16.41 16.18
CA GLY A 237 5.91 -17.84 15.95
C GLY A 237 7.03 -18.39 16.83
N MET A 238 8.13 -17.65 16.99
CA MET A 238 9.21 -18.03 17.91
C MET A 238 8.77 -17.93 19.37
N SER A 239 8.00 -16.91 19.74
CA SER A 239 7.47 -16.74 21.09
C SER A 239 6.53 -17.88 21.47
N LEU A 240 5.66 -18.34 20.57
CA LEU A 240 4.79 -19.50 20.83
C LEU A 240 5.56 -20.76 21.25
N VAL A 241 6.79 -20.94 20.75
CA VAL A 241 7.60 -22.14 21.02
C VAL A 241 8.57 -21.93 22.18
N ARG A 242 9.22 -20.77 22.27
CA ARG A 242 10.37 -20.55 23.17
C ARG A 242 10.09 -19.61 24.33
N ALA A 243 9.16 -18.67 24.17
CA ALA A 243 8.87 -17.65 25.18
C ALA A 243 7.44 -17.09 25.02
N PRO A 244 6.38 -17.86 25.37
CA PRO A 244 4.99 -17.46 25.10
C PRO A 244 4.61 -16.15 25.78
N ARG A 245 5.28 -15.81 26.89
CA ARG A 245 5.12 -14.55 27.61
C ARG A 245 5.27 -13.31 26.72
N PHE A 246 6.05 -13.36 25.62
CA PHE A 246 6.30 -12.23 24.73
C PHE A 246 5.26 -12.02 23.62
N LEU A 247 4.17 -12.78 23.57
CA LEU A 247 3.10 -12.56 22.58
C LEU A 247 2.48 -11.14 22.63
N PRO A 248 2.22 -10.54 23.81
CA PRO A 248 1.73 -9.16 23.90
C PRO A 248 2.71 -8.14 23.32
N TYR A 249 4.02 -8.40 23.39
CA TYR A 249 5.04 -7.53 22.78
C TYR A 249 4.83 -7.41 21.27
N TRP A 250 4.64 -8.54 20.59
CA TRP A 250 4.46 -8.55 19.13
C TRP A 250 3.16 -7.90 18.67
N ALA A 251 2.10 -7.97 19.49
CA ALA A 251 0.88 -7.22 19.24
C ALA A 251 1.12 -5.71 19.34
N GLY A 252 1.80 -5.25 20.41
CA GLY A 252 2.19 -3.86 20.58
C GLY A 252 3.10 -3.36 19.45
N PHE A 253 4.19 -4.07 19.20
CA PHE A 253 5.13 -3.81 18.12
C PHE A 253 4.41 -3.60 16.78
N LEU A 254 3.53 -4.53 16.39
CA LEU A 254 2.77 -4.44 15.14
C LEU A 254 1.87 -3.20 15.11
N VAL A 255 1.05 -3.00 16.15
CA VAL A 255 0.06 -1.93 16.20
C VAL A 255 0.71 -0.55 16.17
N TYR A 256 1.72 -0.31 17.01
CA TYR A 256 2.34 1.01 17.12
C TYR A 256 3.23 1.34 15.91
N ASN A 257 3.95 0.35 15.35
CA ASN A 257 4.67 0.54 14.09
C ASN A 257 3.71 0.95 12.96
N TYR A 258 2.66 0.18 12.71
CA TYR A 258 1.72 0.50 11.62
C TYR A 258 0.93 1.78 11.89
N ARG A 259 0.53 2.06 13.14
CA ARG A 259 -0.14 3.31 13.50
C ARG A 259 0.73 4.52 13.16
N SER A 260 2.01 4.50 13.56
CA SER A 260 2.95 5.59 13.30
C SER A 260 3.30 5.68 11.82
N MET A 261 3.61 4.55 11.19
CA MET A 261 3.96 4.48 9.77
C MET A 261 2.82 5.01 8.89
N LEU A 262 1.59 4.52 9.11
CA LEU A 262 0.42 5.02 8.39
C LEU A 262 0.17 6.49 8.72
N GLY A 263 0.26 6.91 9.98
CA GLY A 263 0.12 8.32 10.36
C GLY A 263 1.08 9.23 9.59
N GLU A 264 2.33 8.83 9.46
CA GLU A 264 3.39 9.60 8.79
C GLU A 264 3.31 9.52 7.25
N ILE A 265 2.88 8.38 6.70
CA ILE A 265 2.52 8.23 5.28
C ILE A 265 1.35 9.13 4.91
N VAL A 266 0.33 9.17 5.77
CA VAL A 266 -0.93 9.87 5.54
C VAL A 266 -0.81 11.37 5.83
N ARG A 267 0.21 11.79 6.59
CA ARG A 267 0.53 13.20 6.79
C ARG A 267 0.76 13.85 5.42
N PRO A 268 -0.12 14.78 5.00
CA PRO A 268 -0.04 15.34 3.67
C PRO A 268 1.25 16.15 3.55
N GLY A 269 2.19 15.66 2.73
CA GLY A 269 3.22 16.54 2.18
C GLY A 269 2.55 17.58 1.29
N ASN A 270 2.99 18.84 1.34
CA ASN A 270 2.46 19.90 0.47
C ASN A 270 2.96 19.81 -0.98
N ARG A 271 3.88 18.88 -1.29
CA ARG A 271 4.46 18.71 -2.62
C ARG A 271 3.78 17.57 -3.40
N PRO A 272 3.67 17.68 -4.74
CA PRO A 272 3.21 16.58 -5.59
C PRO A 272 4.15 15.38 -5.49
N LEU A 273 3.59 14.18 -5.65
CA LEU A 273 4.34 12.92 -5.57
C LEU A 273 5.15 12.70 -6.85
N SER A 274 6.30 12.03 -6.76
CA SER A 274 7.01 11.56 -7.96
C SER A 274 6.12 10.59 -8.75
N LEU A 275 6.32 10.47 -10.07
CA LEU A 275 5.52 9.60 -10.95
C LEU A 275 5.47 8.14 -10.43
N GLY A 276 6.61 7.62 -9.98
CA GLY A 276 6.71 6.28 -9.37
C GLY A 276 6.02 6.17 -8.00
N GLY A 277 6.11 7.23 -7.18
CA GLY A 277 5.37 7.31 -5.91
C GLY A 277 3.86 7.30 -6.12
N ASN A 278 3.35 8.08 -7.08
CA ASN A 278 1.92 8.15 -7.39
C ASN A 278 1.38 6.79 -7.86
N ALA A 279 2.11 6.07 -8.72
CA ALA A 279 1.73 4.72 -9.17
C ALA A 279 1.71 3.69 -8.02
N ALA A 280 2.69 3.74 -7.11
CA ALA A 280 2.72 2.89 -5.93
C ALA A 280 1.53 3.15 -4.99
N TRP A 281 1.20 4.43 -4.75
CA TRP A 281 0.04 4.81 -3.94
C TRP A 281 -1.29 4.40 -4.57
N LEU A 282 -1.44 4.54 -5.89
CA LEU A 282 -2.62 4.05 -6.60
C LEU A 282 -2.77 2.54 -6.47
N THR A 283 -1.67 1.81 -6.56
CA THR A 283 -1.68 0.35 -6.38
C THR A 283 -2.11 -0.01 -4.95
N ALA A 284 -1.51 0.62 -3.94
CA ALA A 284 -1.88 0.41 -2.53
C ALA A 284 -3.35 0.77 -2.25
N ALA A 285 -3.84 1.89 -2.79
CA ALA A 285 -5.21 2.36 -2.61
C ALA A 285 -6.26 1.44 -3.22
N ARG A 286 -5.86 0.56 -4.13
CA ARG A 286 -6.71 -0.45 -4.76
C ARG A 286 -6.62 -1.81 -4.07
N VAL A 287 -5.43 -2.22 -3.65
CA VAL A 287 -5.22 -3.50 -2.95
C VAL A 287 -5.81 -3.48 -1.53
N ALA A 288 -5.67 -2.37 -0.79
CA ALA A 288 -6.13 -2.29 0.59
C ALA A 288 -7.66 -2.53 0.77
N PRO A 289 -8.55 -1.92 -0.04
CA PRO A 289 -9.99 -2.25 -0.03
C PRO A 289 -10.32 -3.71 -0.32
N MET A 290 -9.48 -4.42 -1.08
CA MET A 290 -9.75 -5.80 -1.47
C MET A 290 -9.48 -6.76 -0.32
N VAL A 291 -8.35 -6.60 0.36
CA VAL A 291 -8.02 -7.39 1.56
C VAL A 291 -9.06 -7.15 2.64
N THR A 292 -9.37 -5.88 2.92
CA THR A 292 -10.35 -5.52 3.95
C THR A 292 -11.77 -5.90 3.55
N GLY A 293 -12.13 -5.83 2.27
CA GLY A 293 -13.38 -6.36 1.75
C GLY A 293 -13.48 -7.87 1.98
N PHE A 294 -12.44 -8.64 1.68
CA PHE A 294 -12.45 -10.08 1.97
C PHE A 294 -12.62 -10.34 3.47
N LEU A 295 -11.92 -9.60 4.34
CA LEU A 295 -12.09 -9.72 5.80
C LEU A 295 -13.52 -9.38 6.24
N PHE A 296 -14.13 -8.36 5.65
CA PHE A 296 -15.52 -8.00 5.91
C PHE A 296 -16.47 -9.14 5.58
N TRP A 297 -16.37 -9.72 4.39
CA TRP A 297 -17.25 -10.80 3.96
C TRP A 297 -16.95 -12.13 4.66
N ALA A 298 -15.69 -12.40 5.00
CA ALA A 298 -15.30 -13.54 5.81
C ALA A 298 -15.87 -13.43 7.24
N LEU A 299 -15.78 -12.26 7.87
CA LEU A 299 -16.38 -12.02 9.18
C LEU A 299 -17.90 -12.20 9.14
N ALA A 300 -18.57 -11.65 8.13
CA ALA A 300 -20.00 -11.83 7.94
C ALA A 300 -20.36 -13.32 7.76
N ALA A 301 -19.63 -14.04 6.89
CA ALA A 301 -19.87 -15.46 6.62
C ALA A 301 -19.62 -16.39 7.81
N LEU A 302 -18.78 -15.99 8.78
CA LEU A 302 -18.53 -16.76 10.01
C LEU A 302 -19.70 -16.69 11.01
N VAL A 303 -20.56 -15.68 10.91
CA VAL A 303 -21.57 -15.37 11.93
C VAL A 303 -22.99 -15.41 11.37
N MET A 304 -23.19 -14.93 10.14
CA MET A 304 -24.52 -14.78 9.55
C MET A 304 -24.93 -15.99 8.70
N PRO A 305 -26.24 -16.24 8.55
CA PRO A 305 -26.74 -17.27 7.64
C PRO A 305 -26.33 -17.01 6.17
N PRO A 306 -26.01 -18.06 5.39
CA PRO A 306 -25.64 -17.93 3.98
C PRO A 306 -26.67 -17.19 3.13
N GLU A 307 -27.96 -17.30 3.42
CA GLU A 307 -29.04 -16.60 2.71
C GLU A 307 -28.90 -15.08 2.84
N GLN A 308 -28.57 -14.58 4.04
CA GLN A 308 -28.36 -13.16 4.31
C GLN A 308 -27.08 -12.66 3.60
N ILE A 309 -26.01 -13.46 3.60
CA ILE A 309 -24.79 -13.18 2.84
C ILE A 309 -25.07 -13.10 1.34
N GLY A 310 -25.89 -14.02 0.83
CA GLY A 310 -26.27 -14.12 -0.57
C GLY A 310 -27.05 -12.92 -1.06
N LEU A 311 -28.12 -12.56 -0.35
CA LEU A 311 -28.89 -11.35 -0.66
C LEU A 311 -28.05 -10.08 -0.47
N GLY A 312 -27.23 -10.02 0.59
CA GLY A 312 -26.33 -8.90 0.87
C GLY A 312 -25.34 -8.64 -0.25
N SER A 313 -24.66 -9.70 -0.69
CA SER A 313 -23.68 -9.60 -1.78
C SER A 313 -24.35 -9.24 -3.11
N ALA A 314 -25.57 -9.70 -3.36
CA ALA A 314 -26.34 -9.32 -4.54
C ALA A 314 -26.76 -7.84 -4.50
N VAL A 315 -27.25 -7.32 -3.37
CA VAL A 315 -27.60 -5.89 -3.21
C VAL A 315 -26.36 -5.00 -3.31
N VAL A 316 -25.24 -5.40 -2.71
CA VAL A 316 -23.96 -4.67 -2.84
C VAL A 316 -23.47 -4.68 -4.29
N SER A 317 -23.58 -5.82 -4.99
CA SER A 317 -23.24 -5.92 -6.41
C SER A 317 -24.14 -5.03 -7.28
N ALA A 318 -25.43 -4.94 -6.95
CA ALA A 318 -26.37 -4.05 -7.61
C ALA A 318 -25.96 -2.59 -7.38
N ALA A 319 -25.60 -2.21 -6.15
CA ALA A 319 -25.13 -0.85 -5.87
C ALA A 319 -23.85 -0.54 -6.67
N LEU A 320 -22.88 -1.45 -6.71
CA LEU A 320 -21.64 -1.25 -7.48
C LEU A 320 -21.89 -1.17 -9.00
N LEU A 321 -22.86 -1.92 -9.53
CA LEU A 321 -23.30 -1.80 -10.92
C LEU A 321 -23.89 -0.41 -11.20
N THR A 322 -24.74 0.11 -10.31
CA THR A 322 -25.32 1.47 -10.46
C THR A 322 -24.25 2.56 -10.39
N VAL A 323 -23.21 2.36 -9.58
CA VAL A 323 -22.02 3.22 -9.57
C VAL A 323 -21.36 3.21 -10.94
N GLN A 324 -21.09 2.04 -11.52
CA GLN A 324 -20.48 1.97 -12.86
C GLN A 324 -21.36 2.66 -13.90
N LEU A 325 -22.67 2.38 -13.94
CA LEU A 325 -23.61 3.01 -14.89
C LEU A 325 -23.67 4.53 -14.71
N GLY A 326 -23.68 5.02 -13.46
CA GLY A 326 -23.77 6.45 -13.16
C GLY A 326 -22.49 7.24 -13.40
N MET A 327 -21.32 6.59 -13.53
CA MET A 327 -20.08 7.29 -13.85
C MET A 327 -20.13 8.01 -15.19
N MET A 328 -20.80 7.45 -16.21
CA MET A 328 -20.97 8.04 -17.55
C MET A 328 -19.68 8.67 -18.16
N GLY A 329 -18.50 8.14 -17.83
CA GLY A 329 -17.20 8.66 -18.26
C GLY A 329 -16.73 9.96 -17.58
N ILE A 330 -17.49 10.49 -16.62
CA ILE A 330 -17.19 11.74 -15.91
C ILE A 330 -15.85 11.65 -15.17
N GLY A 331 -15.57 10.54 -14.49
CA GLY A 331 -14.30 10.33 -13.80
C GLY A 331 -13.10 10.42 -14.75
N THR A 332 -13.21 9.82 -15.93
CA THR A 332 -12.14 9.84 -16.94
C THR A 332 -11.97 11.19 -17.60
N ALA A 333 -13.05 11.95 -17.78
CA ALA A 333 -12.99 13.34 -18.22
C ALA A 333 -12.41 14.26 -17.14
N THR A 334 -12.63 13.95 -15.86
CA THR A 334 -12.05 14.70 -14.74
C THR A 334 -10.53 14.56 -14.72
N LEU A 335 -10.00 13.36 -15.01
CA LEU A 335 -8.55 13.13 -15.11
C LEU A 335 -7.87 14.03 -16.16
N THR A 336 -8.55 14.32 -17.27
CA THR A 336 -7.98 15.08 -18.38
C THR A 336 -8.25 16.58 -18.30
N LEU A 337 -9.42 16.98 -17.80
CA LEU A 337 -9.86 18.38 -17.80
C LEU A 337 -9.48 19.13 -16.52
N LEU A 338 -9.44 18.46 -15.37
CA LEU A 338 -9.18 19.11 -14.07
C LEU A 338 -7.82 19.84 -14.01
N PRO A 339 -6.71 19.28 -14.53
CA PRO A 339 -5.40 19.95 -14.47
C PRO A 339 -5.34 21.27 -15.24
N ALA A 340 -6.25 21.49 -16.20
CA ALA A 340 -6.27 22.66 -17.07
C ALA A 340 -7.22 23.79 -16.58
N GLU A 341 -7.94 23.61 -15.47
CA GLU A 341 -8.87 24.61 -14.96
C GLU A 341 -8.17 25.69 -14.11
N GLU A 342 -8.45 26.95 -14.44
CA GLU A 342 -7.85 28.14 -13.79
C GLU A 342 -8.27 28.33 -12.32
N ASP A 343 -9.42 27.79 -11.90
CA ASP A 343 -9.98 27.96 -10.54
C ASP A 343 -9.53 26.86 -9.56
N SER A 344 -8.36 26.26 -9.81
CA SER A 344 -7.90 25.03 -9.14
C SER A 344 -8.90 23.87 -9.27
N GLY A 345 -9.77 23.91 -10.28
CA GLY A 345 -10.76 22.89 -10.59
C GLY A 345 -12.00 22.86 -9.68
N ARG A 346 -12.19 23.84 -8.78
CA ARG A 346 -13.25 23.82 -7.75
C ARG A 346 -14.65 23.70 -8.33
N ARG A 347 -14.93 24.39 -9.44
CA ARG A 347 -16.22 24.30 -10.14
C ARG A 347 -16.39 22.96 -10.83
N LEU A 348 -15.36 22.48 -11.52
CA LEU A 348 -15.40 21.21 -12.23
C LEU A 348 -15.62 20.03 -11.26
N ILE A 349 -14.97 20.06 -10.10
CA ILE A 349 -15.17 19.07 -9.03
C ILE A 349 -16.65 19.05 -8.62
N ALA A 350 -17.25 20.21 -8.34
CA ALA A 350 -18.66 20.31 -7.95
C ALA A 350 -19.60 19.77 -9.06
N THR A 351 -19.41 20.17 -10.31
CA THR A 351 -20.19 19.67 -11.45
C THR A 351 -20.07 18.15 -11.58
N SER A 352 -18.84 17.62 -11.48
CA SER A 352 -18.57 16.19 -11.65
C SER A 352 -19.23 15.33 -10.57
N LEU A 353 -19.15 15.75 -9.29
CA LEU A 353 -19.77 15.06 -8.17
C LEU A 353 -21.30 15.08 -8.29
N PHE A 354 -21.87 16.22 -8.67
CA PHE A 354 -23.32 16.35 -8.87
C PHE A 354 -23.83 15.45 -10.00
N MET A 355 -23.17 15.46 -11.17
CA MET A 355 -23.60 14.65 -12.31
C MET A 355 -23.50 13.16 -12.01
N VAL A 356 -22.39 12.73 -11.38
CA VAL A 356 -22.21 11.35 -10.92
C VAL A 356 -23.33 10.94 -9.98
N ALA A 357 -23.63 11.77 -8.97
CA ALA A 357 -24.72 11.50 -8.02
C ALA A 357 -26.07 11.35 -8.72
N ALA A 358 -26.40 12.28 -9.62
CA ALA A 358 -27.67 12.27 -10.35
C ALA A 358 -27.82 11.04 -11.26
N PHE A 359 -26.79 10.71 -12.04
CA PHE A 359 -26.82 9.55 -12.93
C PHE A 359 -26.82 8.23 -12.16
N THR A 360 -26.09 8.14 -11.04
CA THR A 360 -26.13 6.94 -10.19
C THR A 360 -27.50 6.75 -9.55
N LEU A 361 -28.14 7.81 -9.03
CA LEU A 361 -29.50 7.69 -8.46
C LEU A 361 -30.54 7.31 -9.53
N PHE A 362 -30.42 7.87 -10.74
CA PHE A 362 -31.27 7.49 -11.86
C PHE A 362 -31.08 6.01 -12.25
N ALA A 363 -29.83 5.55 -12.38
CA ALA A 363 -29.51 4.15 -12.66
C ALA A 363 -29.98 3.21 -11.54
N ALA A 364 -29.86 3.63 -10.28
CA ALA A 364 -30.34 2.89 -9.12
C ALA A 364 -31.86 2.74 -9.12
N GLY A 365 -32.60 3.79 -9.48
CA GLY A 365 -34.05 3.72 -9.63
C GLY A 365 -34.48 2.73 -10.72
N ILE A 366 -33.85 2.80 -11.89
CA ILE A 366 -34.12 1.85 -12.99
C ILE A 366 -33.82 0.42 -12.55
N LEU A 367 -32.65 0.19 -11.93
CA LEU A 367 -32.25 -1.15 -11.51
C LEU A 367 -33.20 -1.72 -10.44
N ALA A 368 -33.61 -0.89 -9.48
CA ALA A 368 -34.57 -1.27 -8.45
C ALA A 368 -35.91 -1.68 -9.08
N VAL A 369 -36.44 -0.88 -10.03
CA VAL A 369 -37.69 -1.22 -10.74
C VAL A 369 -37.57 -2.54 -11.53
N VAL A 370 -36.47 -2.72 -12.26
CA VAL A 370 -36.24 -3.95 -13.04
C VAL A 370 -36.14 -5.17 -12.12
N THR A 371 -35.35 -5.08 -11.05
CA THR A 371 -35.16 -6.21 -10.13
C THR A 371 -36.40 -6.48 -9.26
N PHE A 372 -37.15 -5.44 -8.88
CA PHE A 372 -38.46 -5.60 -8.25
C PHE A 372 -39.42 -6.38 -9.16
N SER A 373 -39.47 -6.03 -10.45
CA SER A 373 -40.33 -6.72 -11.42
C SER A 373 -39.99 -8.20 -11.64
N THR A 374 -38.73 -8.60 -11.38
CA THR A 374 -38.32 -10.00 -11.44
C THR A 374 -38.76 -10.83 -10.24
N GLY A 375 -39.05 -10.21 -9.09
CA GLY A 375 -39.58 -10.87 -7.88
C GLY A 375 -38.64 -11.86 -7.17
N SER A 376 -37.47 -12.18 -7.73
CA SER A 376 -36.49 -13.11 -7.15
C SER A 376 -35.13 -12.45 -6.88
N GLY A 377 -34.33 -13.07 -6.01
CA GLY A 377 -32.99 -12.57 -5.67
C GLY A 377 -33.04 -11.17 -5.06
N VAL A 378 -32.42 -10.20 -5.75
CA VAL A 378 -32.41 -8.79 -5.32
C VAL A 378 -33.82 -8.19 -5.24
N GLY A 379 -34.78 -8.67 -6.04
CA GLY A 379 -36.17 -8.19 -5.99
C GLY A 379 -36.81 -8.35 -4.61
N GLN A 380 -36.48 -9.44 -3.89
CA GLN A 380 -36.98 -9.73 -2.54
C GLN A 380 -36.40 -8.79 -1.49
N ALA A 381 -35.21 -8.23 -1.73
CA ALA A 381 -34.58 -7.30 -0.80
C ALA A 381 -35.32 -5.96 -0.70
N TRP A 382 -36.17 -5.64 -1.70
CA TRP A 382 -36.91 -4.39 -1.76
C TRP A 382 -38.18 -4.38 -0.91
N ASP A 383 -38.62 -5.55 -0.42
CA ASP A 383 -39.75 -5.65 0.51
C ASP A 383 -39.42 -5.01 1.87
N ASP A 384 -38.13 -4.88 2.21
CA ASP A 384 -37.65 -4.10 3.36
C ASP A 384 -37.35 -2.64 2.95
N PRO A 385 -38.13 -1.65 3.44
CA PRO A 385 -37.90 -0.23 3.14
C PRO A 385 -36.53 0.28 3.62
N LEU A 386 -36.00 -0.28 4.71
CA LEU A 386 -34.69 0.10 5.23
C LEU A 386 -33.59 -0.36 4.27
N VAL A 387 -33.65 -1.60 3.78
CA VAL A 387 -32.68 -2.12 2.80
C VAL A 387 -32.74 -1.32 1.50
N THR A 388 -33.93 -0.96 1.04
CA THR A 388 -34.12 -0.10 -0.13
C THR A 388 -33.45 1.27 0.06
N LEU A 389 -33.70 1.94 1.20
CA LEU A 389 -33.06 3.21 1.53
C LEU A 389 -31.52 3.08 1.60
N LEU A 390 -31.03 2.03 2.26
CA LEU A 390 -29.60 1.76 2.39
C LEU A 390 -28.93 1.47 1.05
N PHE A 391 -29.64 0.82 0.11
CA PHE A 391 -29.16 0.61 -1.26
C PHE A 391 -28.94 1.95 -1.98
N PHE A 392 -29.93 2.85 -1.97
CA PHE A 392 -29.79 4.18 -2.60
C PHE A 392 -28.68 5.00 -1.93
N ALA A 393 -28.59 4.97 -0.60
CA ALA A 393 -27.52 5.62 0.14
C ALA A 393 -26.14 5.06 -0.25
N THR A 394 -26.01 3.73 -0.30
CA THR A 394 -24.78 3.04 -0.69
C THR A 394 -24.37 3.42 -2.11
N ALA A 395 -25.29 3.35 -3.08
CA ALA A 395 -25.04 3.72 -4.48
C ALA A 395 -24.53 5.16 -4.60
N LEU A 396 -25.22 6.12 -3.97
CA LEU A 396 -24.87 7.54 -4.00
C LEU A 396 -23.49 7.81 -3.36
N LEU A 397 -23.26 7.27 -2.16
CA LEU A 397 -22.04 7.49 -1.39
C LEU A 397 -20.84 6.81 -2.04
N ALA A 398 -21.00 5.57 -2.53
CA ALA A 398 -19.95 4.85 -3.24
C ALA A 398 -19.59 5.55 -4.56
N ALA A 399 -20.58 6.04 -5.32
CA ALA A 399 -20.32 6.81 -6.54
C ALA A 399 -19.56 8.11 -6.25
N SER A 400 -19.96 8.82 -5.21
CA SER A 400 -19.28 10.04 -4.76
C SER A 400 -17.84 9.76 -4.31
N ALA A 401 -17.62 8.68 -3.55
CA ALA A 401 -16.29 8.23 -3.15
C ALA A 401 -15.41 7.89 -4.37
N TYR A 402 -15.96 7.16 -5.33
CA TYR A 402 -15.25 6.77 -6.56
C TYR A 402 -14.91 7.98 -7.44
N GLN A 403 -15.77 9.01 -7.47
CA GLN A 403 -15.48 10.25 -8.17
C GLN A 403 -14.40 11.08 -7.45
N LEU A 404 -14.41 11.12 -6.12
CA LEU A 404 -13.34 11.73 -5.33
C LEU A 404 -11.97 11.05 -5.57
N ASP A 405 -11.96 9.74 -5.88
CA ASP A 405 -10.72 9.05 -6.30
C ASP A 405 -10.17 9.66 -7.58
N HIS A 406 -11.01 9.84 -8.61
CA HIS A 406 -10.59 10.46 -9.87
C HIS A 406 -10.10 11.89 -9.66
N VAL A 407 -10.76 12.67 -8.79
CA VAL A 407 -10.30 14.01 -8.41
C VAL A 407 -8.91 13.94 -7.76
N GLY A 408 -8.69 13.02 -6.82
CA GLY A 408 -7.40 12.83 -6.16
C GLY A 408 -6.29 12.42 -7.14
N VAL A 409 -6.59 11.51 -8.07
CA VAL A 409 -5.65 11.09 -9.13
C VAL A 409 -5.32 12.26 -10.07
N ALA A 410 -6.33 13.03 -10.48
CA ALA A 410 -6.15 14.20 -11.34
C ALA A 410 -5.30 15.30 -10.70
N GLN A 411 -5.28 15.37 -9.37
CA GLN A 411 -4.42 16.27 -8.58
C GLN A 411 -3.04 15.69 -8.27
N GLU A 412 -2.71 14.49 -8.77
CA GLU A 412 -1.47 13.76 -8.44
C GLU A 412 -1.32 13.44 -6.93
N ARG A 413 -2.46 13.19 -6.27
CA ARG A 413 -2.57 12.94 -4.84
C ARG A 413 -3.23 11.59 -4.55
N ALA A 414 -2.68 10.52 -5.12
CA ALA A 414 -3.15 9.16 -4.86
C ALA A 414 -3.01 8.74 -3.39
N ASP A 415 -2.10 9.36 -2.63
CA ASP A 415 -2.01 9.25 -1.17
C ASP A 415 -3.37 9.52 -0.50
N ARG A 416 -4.09 10.55 -0.93
CA ARG A 416 -5.40 10.90 -0.39
C ARG A 416 -6.45 9.83 -0.65
N THR A 417 -6.35 9.13 -1.77
CA THR A 417 -7.24 8.02 -2.12
C THR A 417 -7.02 6.83 -1.20
N LEU A 418 -5.75 6.46 -0.91
CA LEU A 418 -5.46 5.39 0.05
C LEU A 418 -6.05 5.70 1.43
N VAL A 419 -5.89 6.94 1.92
CA VAL A 419 -6.44 7.36 3.23
C VAL A 419 -7.94 7.13 3.30
N ARG A 420 -8.68 7.52 2.25
CA ARG A 420 -10.13 7.34 2.19
C ARG A 420 -10.52 5.88 2.10
N SER A 421 -9.81 5.10 1.29
CA SER A 421 -9.96 3.65 1.19
C SER A 421 -9.79 2.96 2.55
N ILE A 422 -8.75 3.32 3.32
CA ILE A 422 -8.51 2.78 4.65
C ILE A 422 -9.62 3.22 5.63
N ALA A 423 -9.98 4.51 5.63
CA ALA A 423 -11.05 5.02 6.50
C ALA A 423 -12.38 4.31 6.24
N GLN A 424 -12.77 4.14 4.97
CA GLN A 424 -13.94 3.36 4.57
C GLN A 424 -13.87 1.94 5.09
N SER A 425 -12.74 1.29 4.91
CA SER A 425 -12.54 -0.12 5.22
C SER A 425 -12.55 -0.41 6.73
N LEU A 426 -11.96 0.46 7.53
CA LEU A 426 -11.97 0.33 8.99
C LEU A 426 -13.36 0.61 9.56
N VAL A 427 -14.03 1.64 9.06
CA VAL A 427 -15.37 2.02 9.54
C VAL A 427 -16.40 0.96 9.19
N GLN A 428 -16.41 0.43 7.95
CA GLN A 428 -17.35 -0.65 7.59
C GLN A 428 -17.13 -1.90 8.43
N LEU A 429 -15.87 -2.28 8.69
CA LEU A 429 -15.55 -3.49 9.46
C LEU A 429 -15.89 -3.32 10.93
N ALA A 430 -15.59 -2.15 11.51
CA ALA A 430 -15.94 -1.83 12.89
C ALA A 430 -17.46 -1.78 13.09
N PHE A 431 -18.20 -1.19 12.14
CA PHE A 431 -19.65 -1.17 12.18
C PHE A 431 -20.24 -2.59 12.10
N LEU A 432 -19.76 -3.41 11.16
CA LEU A 432 -20.21 -4.80 11.03
C LEU A 432 -19.93 -5.58 12.33
N ALA A 433 -18.69 -5.52 12.84
CA ALA A 433 -18.32 -6.23 14.06
C ALA A 433 -19.17 -5.79 15.26
N ALA A 434 -19.42 -4.49 15.42
CA ALA A 434 -20.26 -3.96 16.49
C ALA A 434 -21.73 -4.41 16.36
N ALA A 435 -22.28 -4.42 15.15
CA ALA A 435 -23.65 -4.86 14.90
C ALA A 435 -23.82 -6.37 15.17
N LEU A 436 -22.87 -7.20 14.70
CA LEU A 436 -22.86 -8.64 14.98
C LEU A 436 -22.71 -8.91 16.49
N ALA A 437 -21.83 -8.19 17.19
CA ALA A 437 -21.68 -8.31 18.64
C ALA A 437 -22.94 -7.89 19.41
N ALA A 438 -23.75 -6.98 18.84
CA ALA A 438 -25.05 -6.58 19.38
C ALA A 438 -26.19 -7.54 18.99
N GLY A 439 -25.90 -8.61 18.23
CA GLY A 439 -26.85 -9.67 17.88
C GLY A 439 -27.66 -9.41 16.60
N PHE A 440 -27.31 -8.41 15.79
CA PHE A 440 -27.99 -8.14 14.52
C PHE A 440 -27.37 -8.97 13.38
N HIS A 441 -28.18 -9.81 12.73
CA HIS A 441 -27.73 -10.75 11.69
C HIS A 441 -28.50 -10.63 10.36
N ASP A 442 -29.19 -9.52 10.14
CA ASP A 442 -30.01 -9.31 8.94
C ASP A 442 -29.26 -8.59 7.81
N LEU A 443 -29.81 -8.68 6.60
CA LEU A 443 -29.32 -8.02 5.38
C LEU A 443 -28.99 -6.53 5.56
N SER A 444 -29.80 -5.81 6.34
CA SER A 444 -29.63 -4.38 6.59
C SER A 444 -28.29 -4.05 7.26
N VAL A 445 -27.71 -4.98 8.04
CA VAL A 445 -26.38 -4.82 8.66
C VAL A 445 -25.28 -4.78 7.61
N ILE A 446 -25.34 -5.69 6.62
CA ILE A 446 -24.34 -5.76 5.54
C ILE A 446 -24.39 -4.48 4.70
N VAL A 447 -25.58 -4.13 4.21
CA VAL A 447 -25.74 -2.95 3.34
C VAL A 447 -25.45 -1.66 4.11
N GLY A 448 -25.88 -1.59 5.37
CA GLY A 448 -25.62 -0.47 6.28
C GLY A 448 -24.13 -0.27 6.55
N ALA A 449 -23.38 -1.35 6.80
CA ALA A 449 -21.94 -1.26 7.03
C ALA A 449 -21.21 -0.68 5.81
N VAL A 450 -21.58 -1.12 4.59
CA VAL A 450 -21.01 -0.59 3.35
C VAL A 450 -21.39 0.89 3.16
N ALA A 451 -22.64 1.27 3.45
CA ALA A 451 -23.09 2.66 3.39
C ALA A 451 -22.31 3.57 4.34
N VAL A 452 -22.13 3.17 5.60
CA VAL A 452 -21.40 3.95 6.62
C VAL A 452 -19.90 4.04 6.28
N GLY A 453 -19.30 2.97 5.76
CA GLY A 453 -17.94 3.01 5.22
C GLY A 453 -17.81 4.01 4.07
N ALA A 454 -18.71 3.96 3.08
CA ALA A 454 -18.71 4.90 1.97
C ALA A 454 -18.91 6.35 2.43
N LEU A 455 -19.77 6.58 3.44
CA LEU A 455 -19.93 7.89 4.08
C LEU A 455 -18.62 8.39 4.69
N ALA A 456 -17.90 7.53 5.42
CA ALA A 456 -16.59 7.88 5.99
C ALA A 456 -15.57 8.27 4.91
N SER A 457 -15.58 7.58 3.76
CA SER A 457 -14.78 7.91 2.57
C SER A 457 -15.09 9.33 2.07
N VAL A 458 -16.37 9.64 1.86
CA VAL A 458 -16.83 10.93 1.35
C VAL A 458 -16.51 12.06 2.34
N LEU A 459 -16.80 11.89 3.62
CA LEU A 459 -16.51 12.90 4.65
C LEU A 459 -15.02 13.18 4.76
N THR A 460 -14.19 12.14 4.67
CA THR A 460 -12.72 12.26 4.67
C THR A 460 -12.25 13.01 3.42
N GLY A 461 -12.78 12.71 2.24
CA GLY A 461 -12.44 13.42 1.00
C GLY A 461 -12.87 14.88 0.99
N MET A 462 -14.05 15.18 1.48
CA MET A 462 -14.52 16.56 1.60
C MET A 462 -13.65 17.36 2.58
N ARG A 463 -13.20 16.75 3.69
CA ARG A 463 -12.22 17.35 4.60
C ARG A 463 -10.86 17.56 3.93
N GLN A 464 -10.37 16.59 3.16
CA GLN A 464 -9.11 16.71 2.40
C GLN A 464 -9.17 17.87 1.41
N LEU A 465 -10.26 18.00 0.65
CA LEU A 465 -10.45 19.12 -0.29
C LEU A 465 -10.52 20.48 0.41
N ARG A 466 -11.20 20.57 1.55
CA ARG A 466 -11.25 21.81 2.36
C ARG A 466 -9.88 22.23 2.87
N ARG A 467 -9.11 21.30 3.43
CA ARG A 467 -7.74 21.57 3.93
C ARG A 467 -6.79 22.01 2.82
N ALA A 468 -6.99 21.49 1.61
CA ALA A 468 -6.21 21.85 0.45
C ALA A 468 -6.67 23.16 -0.24
N GLY A 469 -7.67 23.87 0.30
CA GLY A 469 -8.19 25.11 -0.30
C GLY A 469 -9.00 24.92 -1.59
N VAL A 470 -9.27 23.67 -1.99
CA VAL A 470 -9.94 23.30 -3.26
C VAL A 470 -11.34 22.72 -3.02
N ALA A 471 -12.03 23.21 -2.00
CA ALA A 471 -13.39 22.78 -1.70
C ALA A 471 -14.34 23.04 -2.90
N PRO A 472 -15.25 22.11 -3.23
CA PRO A 472 -16.15 22.25 -4.38
C PRO A 472 -16.99 23.53 -4.28
N ASP A 473 -17.06 24.31 -5.36
CA ASP A 473 -17.95 25.47 -5.46
C ASP A 473 -19.32 25.04 -5.98
N TRP A 474 -20.19 24.62 -5.06
CA TRP A 474 -21.54 24.17 -5.38
C TRP A 474 -22.43 25.25 -6.02
N ARG A 475 -22.17 26.53 -5.75
CA ARG A 475 -22.98 27.63 -6.31
C ARG A 475 -22.68 27.83 -7.80
N GLN A 476 -21.41 27.74 -8.18
CA GLN A 476 -20.99 27.97 -9.56
C GLN A 476 -20.90 26.69 -10.40
N GLY A 477 -20.78 25.50 -9.78
CA GLY A 477 -20.68 24.21 -10.45
C GLY A 477 -21.92 23.77 -11.23
N LEU A 478 -23.09 24.39 -10.99
CA LEU A 478 -24.36 24.05 -11.64
C LEU A 478 -24.73 24.94 -12.85
N ARG A 479 -23.84 25.86 -13.28
CA ARG A 479 -24.10 26.75 -14.42
C ARG A 479 -24.06 26.00 -15.78
N ARG A 480 -24.92 26.43 -16.72
CA ARG A 480 -25.16 25.78 -18.04
C ARG A 480 -23.88 25.64 -18.88
N GLY A 481 -23.74 24.51 -19.58
CA GLY A 481 -22.73 24.27 -20.63
C GLY A 481 -21.53 23.36 -20.25
N LYS A 482 -21.14 23.29 -18.97
CA LYS A 482 -20.03 22.41 -18.52
C LYS A 482 -20.37 20.91 -18.47
N PRO A 483 -21.62 20.45 -18.21
CA PRO A 483 -21.95 19.01 -18.25
C PRO A 483 -21.62 18.32 -19.59
N LEU A 484 -21.86 19.01 -20.71
CA LEU A 484 -21.51 18.51 -22.05
C LEU A 484 -20.00 18.37 -22.26
N LYS A 485 -19.18 19.21 -21.61
CA LYS A 485 -17.72 19.15 -21.67
C LYS A 485 -17.16 17.91 -20.96
N LEU A 486 -17.85 17.40 -19.93
CA LEU A 486 -17.46 16.17 -19.23
C LEU A 486 -17.88 14.91 -20.00
N LEU A 487 -19.07 14.90 -20.61
CA LEU A 487 -19.60 13.71 -21.29
C LEU A 487 -18.82 13.36 -22.57
N ARG A 488 -18.56 14.34 -23.44
CA ARG A 488 -17.92 14.11 -24.77
C ARG A 488 -16.60 13.34 -24.71
N PRO A 489 -15.59 13.74 -23.90
CA PRO A 489 -14.31 13.03 -23.83
C PRO A 489 -14.39 11.73 -23.01
N GLY A 490 -15.34 11.61 -22.08
CA GLY A 490 -15.45 10.47 -21.17
C GLY A 490 -16.14 9.24 -21.75
N LEU A 491 -17.13 9.43 -22.62
CA LEU A 491 -18.02 8.39 -23.14
C LEU A 491 -17.28 7.21 -23.81
N PRO A 492 -16.33 7.41 -24.75
CA PRO A 492 -15.67 6.30 -25.42
C PRO A 492 -14.91 5.38 -24.46
N ASN A 493 -14.21 5.95 -23.47
CA ASN A 493 -13.50 5.16 -22.47
C ASN A 493 -14.46 4.52 -21.45
N HIS A 494 -15.62 5.13 -21.22
CA HIS A 494 -16.63 4.59 -20.33
C HIS A 494 -17.22 3.27 -20.83
N VAL A 495 -17.50 3.16 -22.14
CA VAL A 495 -18.06 1.93 -22.73
C VAL A 495 -17.11 0.74 -22.54
N LEU A 496 -15.80 0.95 -22.77
CA LEU A 496 -14.78 -0.07 -22.48
C LEU A 496 -14.82 -0.50 -21.01
N MET A 497 -14.81 0.47 -20.09
CA MET A 497 -14.79 0.19 -18.66
C MET A 497 -16.04 -0.56 -18.20
N LEU A 498 -17.21 -0.19 -18.73
CA LEU A 498 -18.47 -0.85 -18.42
C LEU A 498 -18.49 -2.27 -18.97
N ALA A 499 -18.06 -2.48 -20.22
CA ALA A 499 -17.99 -3.82 -20.81
C ALA A 499 -17.04 -4.75 -20.04
N ASP A 500 -15.90 -4.25 -19.56
CA ASP A 500 -14.94 -5.04 -18.78
C ASP A 500 -15.44 -5.38 -17.36
N ARG A 501 -16.19 -4.46 -16.71
CA ARG A 501 -16.54 -4.60 -15.29
C ARG A 501 -17.96 -5.06 -15.00
N ALA A 502 -18.93 -4.67 -15.82
CA ALA A 502 -20.33 -5.01 -15.60
C ALA A 502 -20.57 -6.53 -15.42
N PRO A 503 -19.88 -7.43 -16.16
CA PRO A 503 -20.08 -8.86 -15.98
C PRO A 503 -19.83 -9.34 -14.54
N GLY A 504 -18.79 -8.82 -13.87
CA GLY A 504 -18.47 -9.17 -12.49
C GLY A 504 -19.50 -8.73 -11.46
N TYR A 505 -20.31 -7.71 -11.77
CA TYR A 505 -21.42 -7.26 -10.92
C TYR A 505 -22.75 -7.89 -11.30
N LEU A 506 -22.95 -8.23 -12.58
CA LEU A 506 -24.20 -8.85 -13.06
C LEU A 506 -24.29 -10.33 -12.68
N LEU A 507 -23.17 -11.06 -12.62
CA LEU A 507 -23.21 -12.49 -12.29
C LEU A 507 -23.81 -12.77 -10.90
N PRO A 508 -23.44 -12.09 -9.80
CA PRO A 508 -24.11 -12.28 -8.51
C PRO A 508 -25.63 -11.99 -8.56
N LEU A 509 -26.07 -11.01 -9.35
CA LEU A 509 -27.50 -10.71 -9.53
C LEU A 509 -28.22 -11.84 -10.26
N ILE A 510 -27.62 -12.36 -11.33
CA ILE A 510 -28.18 -13.46 -12.12
C ILE A 510 -28.21 -14.74 -11.30
N VAL A 511 -27.14 -15.05 -10.57
CA VAL A 511 -27.08 -16.21 -9.67
C VAL A 511 -28.13 -16.08 -8.56
N ALA A 512 -28.30 -14.91 -7.96
CA ALA A 512 -29.33 -14.70 -6.93
C ALA A 512 -30.75 -14.89 -7.49
N ALA A 513 -31.01 -14.41 -8.70
CA ALA A 513 -32.31 -14.54 -9.34
C ALA A 513 -32.64 -15.97 -9.82
N THR A 514 -31.62 -16.79 -10.12
CA THR A 514 -31.80 -18.12 -10.74
C THR A 514 -31.52 -19.30 -9.80
N LEU A 515 -30.51 -19.20 -8.94
CA LEU A 515 -30.05 -20.27 -8.04
C LEU A 515 -30.30 -19.98 -6.55
N GLY A 516 -30.85 -18.80 -6.24
CA GLY A 516 -31.19 -18.39 -4.89
C GLY A 516 -30.00 -17.83 -4.08
N ALA A 517 -30.30 -17.33 -2.89
CA ALA A 517 -29.36 -16.58 -2.07
C ALA A 517 -28.18 -17.42 -1.56
N THR A 518 -28.42 -18.64 -1.07
CA THR A 518 -27.37 -19.54 -0.56
C THR A 518 -26.29 -19.80 -1.61
N SER A 519 -26.69 -20.11 -2.84
CA SER A 519 -25.78 -20.29 -3.99
C SER A 519 -25.01 -19.01 -4.33
N THR A 520 -25.64 -17.84 -4.22
CA THR A 520 -24.98 -16.55 -4.42
C THR A 520 -23.92 -16.28 -3.38
N ALA A 521 -24.13 -16.65 -2.11
CA ALA A 521 -23.13 -16.50 -1.07
C ALA A 521 -21.87 -17.32 -1.38
N ALA A 522 -22.06 -18.58 -1.76
CA ALA A 522 -20.99 -19.48 -2.19
C ALA A 522 -20.23 -18.92 -3.39
N TRP A 523 -20.94 -18.49 -4.44
CA TRP A 523 -20.34 -17.82 -5.61
C TRP A 523 -19.54 -16.59 -5.22
N TYR A 524 -20.12 -15.70 -4.41
CA TYR A 524 -19.56 -14.39 -4.12
C TYR A 524 -18.28 -14.48 -3.27
N ILE A 525 -18.24 -15.36 -2.27
CA ILE A 525 -17.04 -15.57 -1.46
C ILE A 525 -15.88 -16.06 -2.34
N VAL A 526 -16.12 -17.06 -3.20
CA VAL A 526 -15.10 -17.54 -4.15
C VAL A 526 -14.70 -16.44 -5.14
N TRP A 527 -15.68 -15.72 -5.67
CA TRP A 527 -15.46 -14.60 -6.60
C TRP A 527 -14.59 -13.51 -5.98
N MET A 528 -14.79 -13.19 -4.70
CA MET A 528 -13.96 -12.22 -3.99
C MET A 528 -12.52 -12.68 -3.83
N MET A 529 -12.30 -13.95 -3.49
CA MET A 529 -10.97 -14.53 -3.41
C MET A 529 -10.26 -14.50 -4.76
N ALA A 530 -10.96 -14.82 -5.85
CA ALA A 530 -10.42 -14.74 -7.21
C ALA A 530 -10.19 -13.28 -7.67
N SER A 531 -11.11 -12.36 -7.33
CA SER A 531 -10.99 -10.93 -7.64
C SER A 531 -9.78 -10.30 -6.98
N ALA A 532 -9.38 -10.80 -5.79
CA ALA A 532 -8.14 -10.41 -5.12
C ALA A 532 -6.91 -10.53 -6.05
N VAL A 533 -6.88 -11.61 -6.83
CA VAL A 533 -5.81 -11.95 -7.76
C VAL A 533 -6.00 -11.26 -9.13
N PHE A 534 -7.24 -11.08 -9.59
CA PHE A 534 -7.57 -10.42 -10.88
C PHE A 534 -7.00 -9.00 -11.02
N PHE A 535 -6.72 -8.34 -9.89
CA PHE A 535 -6.15 -7.01 -9.88
C PHE A 535 -4.68 -6.96 -10.33
N VAL A 536 -3.93 -8.04 -10.18
CA VAL A 536 -2.53 -8.12 -10.65
C VAL A 536 -2.45 -7.87 -12.18
N PRO A 537 -3.22 -8.60 -13.02
CA PRO A 537 -3.38 -8.30 -14.45
C PRO A 537 -3.80 -6.87 -14.77
N GLN A 538 -4.82 -6.34 -14.08
CA GLN A 538 -5.32 -4.98 -14.31
C GLN A 538 -4.24 -3.93 -14.04
N SER A 539 -3.50 -4.09 -12.95
CA SER A 539 -2.42 -3.19 -12.56
C SER A 539 -1.30 -3.15 -13.61
N ALA A 540 -0.94 -4.30 -14.18
CA ALA A 540 0.03 -4.37 -15.28
C ALA A 540 -0.46 -3.59 -16.51
N GLY A 541 -1.75 -3.69 -16.86
CA GLY A 541 -2.36 -2.92 -17.95
C GLY A 541 -2.29 -1.40 -17.74
N PHE A 542 -2.58 -0.92 -16.52
CA PHE A 542 -2.48 0.51 -16.19
C PHE A 542 -1.03 0.99 -16.14
N THR A 543 -0.12 0.19 -15.59
CA THR A 543 1.31 0.52 -15.52
C THR A 543 1.92 0.62 -16.92
N LEU A 544 1.51 -0.27 -17.84
CA LEU A 544 1.94 -0.18 -19.23
C LEU A 544 1.43 1.11 -19.89
N GLN A 545 0.17 1.47 -19.65
CA GLN A 545 -0.42 2.71 -20.17
C GLN A 545 0.36 3.94 -19.71
N THR A 546 0.68 4.03 -18.42
CA THR A 546 1.40 5.17 -17.85
C THR A 546 2.85 5.22 -18.34
N ALA A 547 3.54 4.08 -18.42
CA ALA A 547 4.91 4.00 -18.94
C ALA A 547 5.01 4.45 -20.41
N MET A 548 3.93 4.26 -21.18
CA MET A 548 3.85 4.67 -22.59
C MET A 548 3.35 6.10 -22.79
N ALA A 549 2.78 6.74 -21.76
CA ALA A 549 2.33 8.12 -21.81
C ALA A 549 3.54 9.08 -21.80
N GLY A 550 4.07 9.37 -22.99
CA GLY A 550 5.13 10.37 -23.19
C GLY A 550 6.48 9.86 -23.70
N THR A 551 6.64 8.57 -24.02
CA THR A 551 7.89 8.03 -24.59
C THR A 551 7.65 7.13 -25.81
N ARG A 552 8.61 7.06 -26.74
CA ARG A 552 8.60 6.06 -27.83
C ARG A 552 8.70 4.66 -27.23
N LEU A 553 8.00 3.70 -27.84
CA LEU A 553 7.93 2.31 -27.38
C LEU A 553 9.34 1.74 -27.16
N ARG A 554 9.72 1.51 -25.90
CA ARG A 554 10.95 0.78 -25.58
C ARG A 554 10.78 -0.68 -26.02
N PRO A 555 11.72 -1.25 -26.81
CA PRO A 555 11.69 -2.66 -27.15
C PRO A 555 11.57 -3.52 -25.90
N GLY A 556 10.67 -4.49 -25.89
CA GLY A 556 10.50 -5.43 -24.78
C GLY A 556 9.61 -4.98 -23.61
N LEU A 557 9.16 -3.72 -23.54
CA LEU A 557 8.34 -3.24 -22.41
C LEU A 557 7.03 -4.04 -22.24
N VAL A 558 6.33 -4.31 -23.35
CA VAL A 558 5.09 -5.13 -23.35
C VAL A 558 5.38 -6.57 -22.89
N ALA A 559 6.50 -7.14 -23.33
CA ALA A 559 6.90 -8.49 -22.95
C ALA A 559 7.28 -8.57 -21.46
N SER A 560 7.97 -7.56 -20.94
CA SER A 560 8.31 -7.46 -19.51
C SER A 560 7.05 -7.30 -18.65
N ALA A 561 6.13 -6.42 -19.04
CA ALA A 561 4.86 -6.23 -18.34
C ALA A 561 4.05 -7.53 -18.29
N LEU A 562 3.97 -8.24 -19.42
CA LEU A 562 3.28 -9.53 -19.49
C LEU A 562 3.97 -10.59 -18.62
N ARG A 563 5.30 -10.73 -18.69
CA ARG A 563 6.06 -11.71 -17.88
C ARG A 563 5.88 -11.50 -16.38
N ILE A 564 6.01 -10.25 -15.91
CA ILE A 564 5.83 -9.90 -14.50
C ILE A 564 4.39 -10.17 -14.07
N SER A 565 3.41 -9.73 -14.87
CA SER A 565 1.99 -9.99 -14.59
C SER A 565 1.68 -11.49 -14.49
N LEU A 566 2.20 -12.29 -15.43
CA LEU A 566 1.96 -13.73 -15.47
C LEU A 566 2.59 -14.43 -14.26
N LEU A 567 3.83 -14.07 -13.91
CA LEU A 567 4.54 -14.64 -12.76
C LEU A 567 3.81 -14.34 -11.45
N LEU A 568 3.45 -13.08 -11.22
CA LEU A 568 2.74 -12.68 -10.00
C LEU A 568 1.35 -13.33 -9.92
N THR A 569 0.63 -13.41 -11.04
CA THR A 569 -0.70 -14.05 -11.10
C THR A 569 -0.59 -15.56 -10.89
N LEU A 570 0.46 -16.21 -11.40
CA LEU A 570 0.72 -17.63 -11.18
C LEU A 570 1.01 -17.93 -9.71
N ILE A 571 1.85 -17.12 -9.07
CA ILE A 571 2.15 -17.26 -7.64
C ILE A 571 0.88 -17.05 -6.81
N ALA A 572 0.15 -15.95 -7.03
CA ALA A 572 -1.07 -15.64 -6.29
C ALA A 572 -2.20 -16.66 -6.56
N GLY A 573 -2.34 -17.12 -7.81
CA GLY A 573 -3.28 -18.17 -8.18
C GLY A 573 -2.93 -19.53 -7.58
N GLY A 574 -1.64 -19.88 -7.51
CA GLY A 574 -1.17 -21.09 -6.83
C GLY A 574 -1.45 -21.06 -5.33
N ILE A 575 -1.18 -19.92 -4.67
CA ILE A 575 -1.56 -19.71 -3.26
C ILE A 575 -3.08 -19.87 -3.10
N LEU A 576 -3.88 -19.29 -4.00
CA LEU A 576 -5.33 -19.39 -3.95
C LEU A 576 -5.84 -20.83 -4.12
N LEU A 577 -5.24 -21.64 -5.00
CA LEU A 577 -5.60 -23.06 -5.16
C LEU A 577 -5.26 -23.90 -3.93
N LEU A 578 -4.17 -23.57 -3.23
CA LEU A 578 -3.73 -24.32 -2.05
C LEU A 578 -4.46 -23.88 -0.77
N ALA A 579 -4.51 -22.58 -0.52
CA ALA A 579 -5.09 -22.01 0.70
C ALA A 579 -6.61 -21.82 0.60
N GLY A 580 -7.14 -21.64 -0.62
CA GLY A 580 -8.55 -21.34 -0.83
C GLY A 580 -9.51 -22.41 -0.30
N PRO A 581 -9.31 -23.71 -0.61
CA PRO A 581 -10.15 -24.78 -0.06
C PRO A 581 -10.12 -24.85 1.48
N LEU A 582 -8.97 -24.57 2.11
CA LEU A 582 -8.84 -24.54 3.57
C LEU A 582 -9.62 -23.38 4.17
N LEU A 583 -9.53 -22.19 3.57
CA LEU A 583 -10.29 -21.01 3.99
C LEU A 583 -11.80 -21.22 3.83
N LEU A 584 -12.25 -21.78 2.70
CA LEU A 584 -13.66 -22.05 2.47
C LEU A 584 -14.22 -23.08 3.47
N ARG A 585 -13.44 -24.13 3.78
CA ARG A 585 -13.82 -25.11 4.81
C ARG A 585 -13.91 -24.49 6.20
N PHE A 586 -13.04 -23.53 6.51
CA PHE A 586 -13.09 -22.78 7.77
C PHE A 586 -14.34 -21.89 7.86
N LEU A 587 -14.80 -21.32 6.75
CA LEU A 587 -16.00 -20.48 6.71
C LEU A 587 -17.31 -21.29 6.82
N GLY A 588 -17.32 -22.55 6.41
CA GLY A 588 -18.49 -23.43 6.57
C GLY A 588 -18.61 -24.49 5.47
N THR A 589 -19.50 -25.46 5.68
CA THR A 589 -19.72 -26.58 4.74
C THR A 589 -20.30 -26.13 3.41
N GLU A 590 -21.21 -25.14 3.43
CA GLU A 590 -21.78 -24.53 2.22
C GLU A 590 -20.69 -23.94 1.32
N TYR A 591 -19.73 -23.22 1.90
CA TYR A 591 -18.62 -22.61 1.17
C TYR A 591 -17.57 -23.63 0.73
N ALA A 592 -17.34 -24.69 1.51
CA ALA A 592 -16.39 -25.75 1.17
C ALA A 592 -16.73 -26.41 -0.18
N SER A 593 -18.01 -26.61 -0.47
CA SER A 593 -18.48 -27.20 -1.74
C SER A 593 -18.10 -26.32 -2.96
N ALA A 594 -18.03 -25.01 -2.77
CA ALA A 594 -17.68 -24.04 -3.80
C ALA A 594 -16.19 -24.01 -4.14
N ALA A 595 -15.33 -24.73 -3.40
CA ALA A 595 -13.90 -24.83 -3.71
C ALA A 595 -13.64 -25.41 -5.12
N VAL A 596 -14.59 -26.19 -5.66
CA VAL A 596 -14.54 -26.74 -7.02
C VAL A 596 -14.51 -25.67 -8.12
N LEU A 597 -14.91 -24.43 -7.81
CA LEU A 597 -14.90 -23.32 -8.75
C LEU A 597 -13.49 -22.73 -8.95
N LEU A 598 -12.60 -22.86 -7.95
CA LEU A 598 -11.25 -22.28 -7.99
C LEU A 598 -10.37 -22.84 -9.12
N PRO A 599 -10.30 -24.17 -9.37
CA PRO A 599 -9.56 -24.73 -10.50
C PRO A 599 -10.02 -24.24 -11.88
N VAL A 600 -11.26 -23.76 -12.01
CA VAL A 600 -11.80 -23.21 -13.26
C VAL A 600 -11.48 -21.71 -13.38
N LEU A 601 -11.63 -20.96 -12.28
CA LEU A 601 -11.41 -19.52 -12.26
C LEU A 601 -9.93 -19.16 -12.36
N VAL A 602 -9.02 -19.88 -11.69
CA VAL A 602 -7.59 -19.53 -11.64
C VAL A 602 -6.91 -19.52 -13.03
N PRO A 603 -7.13 -20.51 -13.92
CA PRO A 603 -6.66 -20.43 -15.30
C PRO A 603 -7.22 -19.21 -16.05
N ALA A 604 -8.48 -18.83 -15.81
CA ALA A 604 -9.08 -17.63 -16.40
C ALA A 604 -8.38 -16.34 -15.94
N LEU A 605 -7.84 -16.31 -14.71
CA LEU A 605 -7.02 -15.19 -14.21
C LEU A 605 -5.72 -15.06 -15.01
N LEU A 606 -5.06 -16.18 -15.34
CA LEU A 606 -3.84 -16.16 -16.16
C LEU A 606 -4.14 -15.65 -17.57
N LEU A 607 -5.26 -16.06 -18.18
CA LEU A 607 -5.71 -15.56 -19.47
C LEU A 607 -5.99 -14.05 -19.44
N SER A 608 -6.50 -13.53 -18.32
CA SER A 608 -6.74 -12.11 -18.15
C SER A 608 -5.46 -11.25 -18.17
N CYS A 609 -4.27 -11.82 -17.91
CA CYS A 609 -3.00 -11.11 -18.09
C CYS A 609 -2.84 -10.61 -19.53
N LEU A 610 -3.22 -11.43 -20.51
CA LEU A 610 -3.11 -11.12 -21.92
C LEU A 610 -4.08 -10.00 -22.31
N THR A 611 -5.33 -10.10 -21.86
CA THR A 611 -6.37 -9.11 -22.17
C THR A 611 -6.10 -7.77 -21.53
N GLN A 612 -5.68 -7.74 -20.25
CA GLN A 612 -5.42 -6.49 -19.53
C GLN A 612 -4.17 -5.76 -20.04
N VAL A 613 -3.10 -6.49 -20.41
CA VAL A 613 -1.93 -5.90 -21.08
C VAL A 613 -2.31 -5.35 -22.46
N TYR A 614 -3.13 -6.08 -23.22
CA TYR A 614 -3.67 -5.61 -24.51
C TYR A 614 -4.51 -4.34 -24.36
N PHE A 615 -5.43 -4.28 -23.39
CA PHE A 615 -6.22 -3.09 -23.11
C PHE A 615 -5.34 -1.90 -22.69
N GLY A 616 -4.30 -2.15 -21.89
CA GLY A 616 -3.26 -1.16 -21.57
C GLY A 616 -2.60 -0.56 -22.81
N LEU A 617 -2.20 -1.42 -23.76
CA LEU A 617 -1.60 -1.00 -25.03
C LEU A 617 -2.58 -0.21 -25.92
N CYS A 618 -3.82 -0.66 -26.03
CA CYS A 618 -4.85 0.03 -26.80
C CYS A 618 -5.15 1.42 -26.24
N ARG A 619 -5.26 1.55 -24.91
CA ARG A 619 -5.42 2.86 -24.25
C ARG A 619 -4.22 3.77 -24.52
N ALA A 620 -3.00 3.25 -24.43
CA ALA A 620 -1.79 4.01 -24.71
C ALA A 620 -1.68 4.51 -26.16
N ARG A 621 -2.21 3.75 -27.13
CA ARG A 621 -2.18 4.09 -28.57
C ARG A 621 -3.46 4.74 -29.09
N GLY A 622 -4.42 5.08 -28.22
CA GLY A 622 -5.70 5.66 -28.63
C GLY A 622 -6.63 4.73 -29.42
N ARG A 623 -6.38 3.41 -29.42
CA ARG A 623 -7.17 2.40 -30.15
C ARG A 623 -8.31 1.82 -29.32
N LEU A 624 -9.09 2.70 -28.67
CA LEU A 624 -10.09 2.30 -27.67
C LEU A 624 -11.20 1.41 -28.25
N ILE A 625 -11.59 1.63 -29.51
CA ILE A 625 -12.65 0.86 -30.17
C ILE A 625 -12.29 -0.64 -30.20
N GLU A 626 -11.03 -0.98 -30.49
CA GLU A 626 -10.61 -2.37 -30.60
C GLU A 626 -10.67 -3.11 -29.28
N SER A 627 -10.19 -2.49 -28.20
CA SER A 627 -10.32 -3.05 -26.85
C SER A 627 -11.78 -3.13 -26.42
N THR A 628 -12.61 -2.15 -26.82
CA THR A 628 -14.03 -2.11 -26.45
C THR A 628 -14.79 -3.26 -27.08
N VAL A 629 -14.57 -3.55 -28.37
CA VAL A 629 -15.21 -4.68 -29.06
C VAL A 629 -14.85 -6.01 -28.40
N VAL A 630 -13.58 -6.20 -28.02
CA VAL A 630 -13.14 -7.42 -27.33
C VAL A 630 -13.79 -7.55 -25.95
N ALA A 631 -13.84 -6.47 -25.17
CA ALA A 631 -14.50 -6.45 -23.87
C ALA A 631 -16.01 -6.73 -23.99
N MET A 632 -16.69 -6.12 -24.96
CA MET A 632 -18.12 -6.33 -25.21
C MET A 632 -18.41 -7.77 -25.62
N LEU A 633 -17.60 -8.35 -26.50
CA LEU A 633 -17.74 -9.76 -26.89
C LEU A 633 -17.64 -10.68 -25.67
N ALA A 634 -16.61 -10.49 -24.83
CA ALA A 634 -16.45 -11.25 -23.60
C ALA A 634 -17.66 -11.09 -22.67
N ALA A 635 -18.14 -9.85 -22.48
CA ALA A 635 -19.30 -9.55 -21.66
C ALA A 635 -20.57 -10.25 -22.17
N VAL A 636 -20.82 -10.25 -23.49
CA VAL A 636 -21.98 -10.91 -24.09
C VAL A 636 -21.91 -12.42 -23.93
N ILE A 637 -20.72 -13.02 -24.14
CA ILE A 637 -20.50 -14.47 -23.93
C ILE A 637 -20.82 -14.84 -22.47
N VAL A 638 -20.41 -14.02 -21.50
CA VAL A 638 -20.69 -14.28 -20.08
C VAL A 638 -22.16 -14.06 -19.74
N ILE A 639 -22.75 -12.95 -20.14
CA ILE A 639 -24.03 -12.50 -19.57
C ILE A 639 -25.24 -13.06 -20.31
N ALA A 640 -25.21 -13.15 -21.64
CA ALA A 640 -26.39 -13.57 -22.40
C ALA A 640 -26.88 -14.98 -22.04
N PRO A 641 -26.02 -16.00 -21.89
CA PRO A 641 -26.46 -17.34 -21.49
C PRO A 641 -26.35 -17.60 -19.97
N ALA A 642 -25.95 -16.62 -19.15
CA ALA A 642 -25.68 -16.85 -17.73
C ALA A 642 -26.87 -17.46 -16.98
N ALA A 643 -28.08 -16.94 -17.21
CA ALA A 643 -29.27 -17.41 -16.48
C ALA A 643 -29.61 -18.87 -16.81
N THR A 644 -29.58 -19.24 -18.10
CA THR A 644 -29.87 -20.60 -18.55
C THR A 644 -28.76 -21.58 -18.14
N VAL A 645 -27.51 -21.17 -18.27
CA VAL A 645 -26.35 -21.97 -17.84
C VAL A 645 -26.37 -22.18 -16.33
N ALA A 646 -26.69 -21.15 -15.54
CA ALA A 646 -26.80 -21.28 -14.10
C ALA A 646 -27.87 -22.31 -13.72
N GLN A 647 -29.07 -22.24 -14.31
CA GLN A 647 -30.15 -23.19 -14.02
C GLN A 647 -29.81 -24.63 -14.42
N GLN A 648 -29.10 -24.84 -15.53
CA GLN A 648 -28.80 -26.18 -16.03
C GLN A 648 -27.55 -26.82 -15.39
N PHE A 649 -26.52 -26.01 -15.11
CA PHE A 649 -25.18 -26.49 -14.75
C PHE A 649 -24.67 -25.92 -13.42
N GLY A 650 -25.50 -25.17 -12.69
CA GLY A 650 -25.15 -24.59 -11.41
C GLY A 650 -23.99 -23.60 -11.47
N LEU A 651 -23.32 -23.40 -10.33
CA LEU A 651 -22.20 -22.47 -10.20
C LEU A 651 -20.99 -22.85 -11.07
N THR A 652 -20.73 -24.15 -11.23
CA THR A 652 -19.64 -24.65 -12.08
C THR A 652 -19.85 -24.23 -13.54
N GLY A 653 -21.09 -24.30 -14.04
CA GLY A 653 -21.44 -23.79 -15.38
C GLY A 653 -21.11 -22.31 -15.54
N VAL A 654 -21.46 -21.49 -14.55
CA VAL A 654 -21.15 -20.05 -14.56
C VAL A 654 -19.64 -19.79 -14.55
N SER A 655 -18.85 -20.57 -13.78
CA SER A 655 -17.39 -20.47 -13.80
C SER A 655 -16.78 -20.87 -15.15
N VAL A 656 -17.28 -21.94 -15.77
CA VAL A 656 -16.83 -22.38 -17.11
C VAL A 656 -17.17 -21.33 -18.16
N LEU A 657 -18.35 -20.72 -18.06
CA LEU A 657 -18.78 -19.65 -18.94
C LEU A 657 -17.85 -18.41 -18.84
N TRP A 658 -17.48 -18.03 -17.61
CA TRP A 658 -16.48 -16.98 -17.38
C TRP A 658 -15.14 -17.33 -18.01
N ALA A 659 -14.64 -18.56 -17.78
CA ALA A 659 -13.37 -19.02 -18.33
C ALA A 659 -13.37 -19.04 -19.86
N ALA A 660 -14.47 -19.47 -20.49
CA ALA A 660 -14.64 -19.47 -21.94
C ALA A 660 -14.57 -18.06 -22.52
N ALA A 661 -15.25 -17.09 -21.89
CA ALA A 661 -15.18 -15.70 -22.31
C ALA A 661 -13.76 -15.11 -22.21
N GLN A 662 -13.05 -15.41 -21.11
CA GLN A 662 -11.65 -15.00 -20.95
C GLN A 662 -10.72 -15.66 -21.98
N ALA A 663 -10.95 -16.92 -22.33
CA ALA A 663 -10.19 -17.63 -23.36
C ALA A 663 -10.37 -17.00 -24.75
N VAL A 664 -11.61 -16.69 -25.15
CA VAL A 664 -11.90 -16.01 -26.42
C VAL A 664 -11.25 -14.63 -26.45
N ALA A 665 -11.41 -13.83 -25.39
CA ALA A 665 -10.81 -12.51 -25.30
C ALA A 665 -9.27 -12.57 -25.33
N ALA A 666 -8.66 -13.53 -24.63
CA ALA A 666 -7.22 -13.73 -24.58
C ALA A 666 -6.65 -14.19 -25.93
N ALA A 667 -7.36 -15.04 -26.67
CA ALA A 667 -6.95 -15.47 -28.01
C ALA A 667 -6.88 -14.26 -28.97
N ILE A 668 -7.93 -13.42 -28.96
CA ILE A 668 -7.96 -12.18 -29.76
C ILE A 668 -6.85 -11.22 -29.30
N ALA A 669 -6.72 -11.00 -27.99
CA ALA A 669 -5.70 -10.12 -27.42
C ALA A 669 -4.28 -10.57 -27.79
N THR A 670 -3.99 -11.87 -27.74
CA THR A 670 -2.68 -12.44 -28.09
C THR A 670 -2.33 -12.20 -29.54
N TRP A 671 -3.26 -12.50 -30.45
CA TRP A 671 -3.10 -12.23 -31.88
C TRP A 671 -2.84 -10.74 -32.13
N ARG A 672 -3.64 -9.86 -31.52
CA ARG A 672 -3.51 -8.41 -31.69
C ARG A 672 -2.21 -7.87 -31.11
N LEU A 673 -1.78 -8.35 -29.94
CA LEU A 673 -0.51 -7.99 -29.32
C LEU A 673 0.66 -8.36 -30.24
N PHE A 674 0.64 -9.55 -30.83
CA PHE A 674 1.65 -9.99 -31.78
C PHE A 674 1.73 -9.08 -33.01
N VAL A 675 0.59 -8.77 -33.63
CA VAL A 675 0.51 -7.86 -34.78
C VAL A 675 1.05 -6.48 -34.39
N LEU A 676 0.59 -5.91 -33.28
CA LEU A 676 0.89 -4.55 -32.84
C LEU A 676 2.34 -4.32 -32.38
N THR A 677 3.03 -5.39 -31.99
CA THR A 677 4.42 -5.34 -31.54
C THR A 677 5.40 -5.66 -32.66
N ARG A 678 4.99 -6.37 -33.72
CA ARG A 678 5.82 -6.65 -34.91
C ARG A 678 5.73 -5.59 -36.01
N THR A 679 4.61 -4.87 -36.16
CA THR A 679 4.43 -3.86 -37.23
C THR A 679 5.04 -2.47 -36.94
N SER A 680 6.12 -2.39 -36.17
CA SER A 680 6.95 -1.18 -36.10
C SER A 680 8.42 -1.53 -36.30
N PRO A 681 8.80 -1.68 -37.57
CA PRO A 681 9.90 -0.86 -38.09
C PRO A 681 9.62 -0.40 -39.53
N ALA A 682 8.94 0.73 -39.74
CA ALA A 682 8.91 1.47 -41.03
C ALA A 682 8.07 2.76 -40.94
N ALA A 683 8.57 3.79 -40.27
CA ALA A 683 8.12 5.18 -40.47
C ALA A 683 9.26 6.15 -40.12
N ALA A 684 10.46 5.81 -40.59
CA ALA A 684 11.68 6.62 -40.42
C ALA A 684 12.49 6.63 -41.71
N THR A 685 11.83 6.91 -42.84
CA THR A 685 12.45 7.46 -44.05
C THR A 685 11.35 8.25 -44.77
N GLY A 686 11.34 9.57 -44.61
CA GLY A 686 10.38 10.45 -45.29
C GLY A 686 10.07 11.70 -44.47
N ASP A 687 10.81 12.76 -44.78
CA ASP A 687 10.51 14.18 -44.55
C ASP A 687 10.48 14.71 -43.12
N SER A 688 11.66 15.14 -42.68
CA SER A 688 11.82 16.18 -41.66
C SER A 688 11.51 17.55 -42.29
N PRO A 689 10.59 18.37 -41.76
CA PRO A 689 10.46 19.75 -42.24
C PRO A 689 11.72 20.52 -41.83
N ALA A 690 12.39 21.08 -42.84
CA ALA A 690 13.63 21.81 -42.73
C ALA A 690 13.60 22.87 -41.62
N ALA A 691 14.55 22.77 -40.70
CA ALA A 691 14.90 23.84 -39.78
C ALA A 691 15.39 25.05 -40.59
N ALA A 692 14.64 26.15 -40.54
CA ALA A 692 15.08 27.44 -41.04
C ALA A 692 16.34 27.87 -40.26
N ARG A 693 17.48 27.93 -40.96
CA ARG A 693 18.68 28.61 -40.47
C ARG A 693 18.45 30.12 -40.52
N PRO A 694 18.88 30.90 -39.52
CA PRO A 694 18.98 32.34 -39.67
C PRO A 694 20.16 32.67 -40.62
N ARG A 695 19.94 33.58 -41.58
CA ARG A 695 21.01 34.15 -42.41
C ARG A 695 21.83 35.15 -41.57
N PRO A 696 23.16 35.21 -41.74
CA PRO A 696 23.97 36.29 -41.19
C PRO A 696 23.97 37.48 -42.16
N THR A 697 23.56 38.65 -41.67
CA THR A 697 24.14 40.00 -41.91
C THR A 697 23.54 40.92 -40.87
#